data_AF-A0A8S2PLP2-F1
#
_entry.id   AF-A0A8S2PLP2-F1
#
_cell.length_a   1.000
_cell.length_b   1.000
_cell.length_c   1.000
_cell.angle_alpha   90.00
_cell.angle_beta   90.00
_cell.angle_gamma   90.00
#
_symmetry.space_group_name_H-M   'P 1'
#
loop_
_entity.id
_entity.type
_entity.pdbx_description
1 polymer ?
#
loop_
_entity_poly.entity_id
_entity_poly.type
_entity_poly.pdbx_seq_one_letter_code
_entity_poly.pdbx_strand_id
1 'polypeptide(L)'
;MKGKQPVELSLNGYILSQALKCVDIDFTALYIIIVYRQTKSNSKFLGHIIDNLSQSLQLSNEVKKELFIATIRIYEHVFFDTVPMFKFHLFILSELIKDEKLTVDYISLMNGGLHFINRYENLTSDSVGSLVEMTKKFMTKMNIIVYDQIKAATYLTIQEFAKIINEDRNLQVLKIILNDCLGRQKIEELTSVRYRSMLYMIQAQICRLENNIPQSLVKLHEALRCCPTDDVTNAVICMLRDIYFHETIVQHLISDIRKMKIHFEHTGFITPLISLTDLPEMSVQSTGLRKTPRLNMIRKYERAIIRRMKNELLNAALSYIDLSMAVGDPTCIASNFLMASLYFYKLLQQTRDSSKAYAYRNVINNITVQVYLLSRRYLPPHMQIYMFKISFTLITRATEIFQTHIHATKKNPNNYHPHMLITRQIRTVLSELLKNMVNLVQVAPLHKLSLSRSYDLIYVEVVGQELFAKFLMAAIAKPNENLLSLHVYEYYLFEGVWRGWMQEKTFDEARFNCMQSLLSTKNWNMIDVQKQLQWSLLTRTHDGWLPERTFPLRLSKEKFARVHGISFYIETGEIKFLFQDAGSSMEGLFDAQDVLEVMRKGLVYGIFTLDQPNIEYPSHPFQEMRYGPSKLSDTHYLSTLLHADYLLKMLSTGTEVCSEPPFEMRQTVDGFLKRLPEWLKQELKPIDERKDSVIIDSVHRFWIEAGEITYEHTFDENNGVITYYLSDVPMCVKKQLMKYDEEGNLIDNTSKPDEDQTPEAEFARAFTKHYEEIGSYFPELLRLKELLKLGVLLIFIRSTFENIQKHMNNLDIEVTPINNFLQGIRNQLTYPCVTDNEINRLYNRILNENNIQSSAISYNETNELKNKIRTQLSEADETNLNKVTDVICESCHCSSDRYPVKQYVLNWLMHNNKTNLVNCIVNSLKTFKREKYSKILETIIYLGVNLDEQTKFSLDNSSTDCSWVPAVFCSKEKSHMKVYGGVNLQPNLKEGNVKNKNSDQIKQYDPQKVMNSADKPASSQIQSNGSSGKGAGQRRIVTTADNNDDGGSNRKQGWRKRDEGEKPYHHRTFGDQNEIPQIKENEYAACRTERQAFNMAKDQFGVARNAQPIFQTKVEETFKGKRTGYKLPLYGYFDMQGEQLYTHEGKTCRKIVLIRRDREHDYKDENPNGNQTAHSNAGEIFIPIGKCSSSKEMKAYVDALIQNSKLPKTFLKKHYFTQTP
;
A
#
# COMPACT_ATOMS: atom_id res chain seq x y z
N MET A 1 14.98 19.04 67.64
CA MET A 1 14.66 19.00 69.08
C MET A 1 13.95 20.29 69.47
N LYS A 2 12.77 20.19 70.11
CA LYS A 2 12.15 21.30 70.87
C LYS A 2 12.85 21.37 72.23
N GLY A 3 13.12 22.58 72.74
CA GLY A 3 13.36 22.74 74.18
C GLY A 3 14.12 23.99 74.64
N LYS A 4 13.37 24.87 75.31
CA LYS A 4 13.74 25.82 76.38
C LYS A 4 14.31 27.20 76.01
N GLN A 5 13.73 28.19 76.69
CA GLN A 5 13.91 29.64 76.61
C GLN A 5 15.36 30.11 76.79
N PRO A 6 15.72 31.26 76.19
CA PRO A 6 16.68 32.17 76.80
C PRO A 6 16.08 33.56 77.05
N VAL A 7 16.23 33.96 78.32
CA VAL A 7 16.43 35.31 78.89
C VAL A 7 16.38 36.49 77.92
N GLU A 8 15.49 37.44 78.19
CA GLU A 8 15.48 38.77 77.57
C GLU A 8 16.69 39.59 78.02
N LEU A 9 17.55 39.94 77.06
CA LEU A 9 18.44 41.09 77.15
C LEU A 9 17.98 42.11 76.12
N SER A 10 17.37 43.21 76.58
CA SER A 10 16.99 44.33 75.73
C SER A 10 18.25 45.13 75.35
N LEU A 11 18.83 44.86 74.18
CA LEU A 11 19.83 45.76 73.60
C LEU A 11 19.14 46.84 72.76
N ASN A 12 19.38 48.10 73.11
CA ASN A 12 18.79 49.28 72.49
C ASN A 12 19.27 49.43 71.03
N GLY A 13 18.34 49.60 70.09
CA GLY A 13 18.62 49.62 68.63
C GLY A 13 19.58 50.71 68.15
N TYR A 14 19.84 51.73 68.97
CA TYR A 14 20.82 52.78 68.70
C TYR A 14 22.28 52.29 68.76
N ILE A 15 22.58 51.32 69.62
CA ILE A 15 23.94 50.79 69.80
C ILE A 15 24.35 49.92 68.60
N LEU A 16 23.43 49.13 68.06
CA LEU A 16 23.68 48.29 66.88
C LEU A 16 23.89 49.13 65.61
N SER A 17 23.12 50.22 65.47
CA SER A 17 23.27 51.20 64.38
C SER A 17 24.66 51.87 64.37
N GLN A 18 25.22 52.16 65.56
CA GLN A 18 26.56 52.74 65.66
C GLN A 18 27.67 51.68 65.52
N ALA A 19 27.43 50.45 65.99
CA ALA A 19 28.37 49.34 65.81
C ALA A 19 28.56 48.92 64.34
N LEU A 20 27.49 48.98 63.52
CA LEU A 20 27.53 48.69 62.09
C LEU A 20 28.32 49.74 61.26
N LYS A 21 28.61 50.92 61.81
CA LYS A 21 29.43 51.94 61.15
C LYS A 21 30.94 51.75 61.34
N CYS A 22 31.37 50.88 62.25
CA CYS A 22 32.77 50.82 62.71
C CYS A 22 33.45 49.45 62.54
N VAL A 23 32.84 48.47 61.86
CA VAL A 23 33.43 47.11 61.70
C VAL A 23 33.25 46.61 60.27
N ASP A 24 34.32 46.06 59.67
CA ASP A 24 34.26 45.22 58.47
C ASP A 24 33.52 43.92 58.82
N ILE A 25 32.27 43.80 58.36
CA ILE A 25 31.41 42.67 58.71
C ILE A 25 31.49 41.59 57.63
N ASP A 26 31.85 40.38 58.06
CA ASP A 26 31.77 39.17 57.25
C ASP A 26 30.31 38.86 56.84
N PHE A 27 30.11 38.53 55.56
CA PHE A 27 28.82 38.35 54.86
C PHE A 27 27.87 37.38 55.59
N THR A 28 28.46 36.42 56.29
CA THR A 28 27.76 35.42 57.12
C THR A 28 27.00 36.06 58.28
N ALA A 29 27.50 37.14 58.87
CA ALA A 29 26.85 37.84 59.98
C ALA A 29 25.64 38.66 59.52
N LEU A 30 25.70 39.29 58.35
CA LEU A 30 24.55 40.00 57.76
C LEU A 30 23.44 39.00 57.37
N TYR A 31 23.82 37.86 56.80
CA TYR A 31 22.91 36.75 56.49
C TYR A 31 22.26 36.17 57.76
N ILE A 32 23.02 35.97 58.84
CA ILE A 32 22.50 35.53 60.15
C ILE A 32 21.56 36.60 60.75
N ILE A 33 21.85 37.89 60.64
CA ILE A 33 20.97 38.96 61.17
C ILE A 33 19.63 38.99 60.42
N ILE A 34 19.65 38.80 59.10
CA ILE A 34 18.45 38.78 58.26
C ILE A 34 17.62 37.52 58.54
N VAL A 35 18.26 36.36 58.66
CA VAL A 35 17.58 35.08 58.96
C VAL A 35 17.10 35.00 60.41
N TYR A 36 17.86 35.51 61.39
CA TYR A 36 17.51 35.44 62.82
C TYR A 36 16.33 36.35 63.18
N ARG A 37 16.16 37.50 62.50
CA ARG A 37 14.99 38.39 62.72
C ARG A 37 13.74 38.03 61.91
N GLN A 38 13.82 37.12 60.94
CA GLN A 38 12.66 36.61 60.20
C GLN A 38 11.66 35.83 61.07
N THR A 39 11.96 35.56 62.35
CA THR A 39 11.03 34.90 63.28
C THR A 39 10.14 35.86 64.10
N LYS A 40 10.30 37.19 64.00
CA LYS A 40 9.38 38.14 64.66
C LYS A 40 8.98 39.31 63.75
N SER A 41 7.67 39.42 63.56
CA SER A 41 6.90 40.32 62.72
C SER A 41 7.15 41.81 62.96
N ASN A 42 8.17 42.39 62.31
CA ASN A 42 8.29 43.84 62.24
C ASN A 42 8.90 44.31 60.89
N SER A 43 8.05 44.36 59.86
CA SER A 43 8.41 44.81 58.49
C SER A 43 8.91 46.26 58.44
N LYS A 44 8.52 47.12 59.39
CA LYS A 44 8.99 48.51 59.48
C LYS A 44 10.49 48.64 59.79
N PHE A 45 11.04 47.70 60.55
CA PHE A 45 12.47 47.74 60.90
C PHE A 45 13.36 47.29 59.74
N LEU A 46 12.92 46.28 58.97
CA LEU A 46 13.62 45.86 57.75
C LEU A 46 13.62 46.99 56.71
N GLY A 47 12.49 47.71 56.57
CA GLY A 47 12.39 48.92 55.76
C GLY A 47 13.41 49.99 56.16
N HIS A 48 13.56 50.25 57.47
CA HIS A 48 14.55 51.22 57.96
C HIS A 48 16.01 50.77 57.77
N ILE A 49 16.31 49.47 57.86
CA ILE A 49 17.66 48.95 57.54
C ILE A 49 17.94 49.12 56.06
N ILE A 50 16.99 48.77 55.18
CA ILE A 50 17.14 48.86 53.73
C ILE A 50 17.25 50.33 53.28
N ASP A 51 16.43 51.22 53.82
CA ASP A 51 16.50 52.65 53.53
C ASP A 51 17.86 53.23 53.98
N ASN A 52 18.36 52.85 55.16
CA ASN A 52 19.68 53.26 55.61
C ASN A 52 20.82 52.65 54.77
N LEU A 53 20.77 51.36 54.43
CA LEU A 53 21.76 50.71 53.55
C LEU A 53 21.79 51.35 52.16
N SER A 54 20.63 51.74 51.62
CA SER A 54 20.52 52.43 50.33
C SER A 54 21.11 53.85 50.36
N GLN A 55 21.08 54.51 51.51
CA GLN A 55 21.58 55.89 51.67
C GLN A 55 23.04 55.98 52.15
N SER A 56 23.62 54.91 52.73
CA SER A 56 24.90 55.00 53.47
C SER A 56 26.07 54.16 52.96
N LEU A 57 25.91 53.28 51.97
CA LEU A 57 27.02 52.44 51.48
C LEU A 57 27.32 52.63 49.99
N GLN A 58 28.56 53.07 49.68
CA GLN A 58 29.18 52.87 48.37
C GLN A 58 29.60 51.40 48.21
N LEU A 59 28.63 50.51 48.03
CA LEU A 59 28.91 49.09 47.76
C LEU A 59 29.56 48.94 46.38
N SER A 60 30.55 48.06 46.27
CA SER A 60 31.09 47.65 44.96
C SER A 60 30.02 46.90 44.14
N ASN A 61 30.13 46.95 42.82
CA ASN A 61 29.11 46.35 41.94
C ASN A 61 29.04 44.82 42.07
N GLU A 62 30.14 44.16 42.42
CA GLU A 62 30.18 42.73 42.80
C GLU A 62 29.33 42.44 44.03
N VAL A 63 29.40 43.28 45.06
CA VAL A 63 28.62 43.10 46.29
C VAL A 63 27.13 43.39 46.04
N LYS A 64 26.81 44.41 45.23
CA LYS A 64 25.43 44.67 44.80
C LYS A 64 24.83 43.49 44.01
N LYS A 65 25.64 42.84 43.16
CA LYS A 65 25.28 41.64 42.40
C LYS A 65 25.00 40.45 43.31
N GLU A 66 25.91 40.12 44.23
CA GLU A 66 25.70 39.00 45.16
C GLU A 66 24.51 39.23 46.10
N LEU A 67 24.28 40.49 46.53
CA LEU A 67 23.07 40.85 47.28
C LEU A 67 21.81 40.60 46.47
N PHE A 68 21.78 41.02 45.20
CA PHE A 68 20.61 40.84 44.32
C PHE A 68 20.35 39.35 44.03
N ILE A 69 21.40 38.56 43.76
CA ILE A 69 21.31 37.10 43.55
C ILE A 69 20.80 36.39 44.81
N ALA A 70 21.38 36.69 45.97
CA ALA A 70 20.96 36.12 47.24
C ALA A 70 19.49 36.45 47.53
N THR A 71 19.05 37.68 47.22
CA THR A 71 17.68 38.12 47.45
C THR A 71 16.68 37.40 46.52
N ILE A 72 17.02 37.21 45.24
CA ILE A 72 16.19 36.42 44.30
C ILE A 72 16.09 34.95 44.76
N ARG A 73 17.20 34.34 45.18
CA ARG A 73 17.23 32.94 45.65
C ARG A 73 16.43 32.71 46.93
N ILE A 74 16.41 33.69 47.85
CA ILE A 74 15.59 33.64 49.06
C ILE A 74 14.09 33.70 48.73
N TYR A 75 13.72 34.37 47.62
CA TYR A 75 12.32 34.58 47.20
C TYR A 75 11.69 33.41 46.43
N GLU A 76 12.48 32.51 45.84
CA GLU A 76 11.95 31.25 45.29
C GLU A 76 11.22 30.41 46.36
N HIS A 77 11.38 30.74 47.65
CA HIS A 77 10.83 29.98 48.77
C HIS A 77 9.89 30.74 49.73
N VAL A 78 9.62 32.05 49.57
CA VAL A 78 8.76 32.81 50.51
C VAL A 78 7.89 33.87 49.81
N PHE A 79 6.56 33.81 50.03
CA PHE A 79 5.58 34.79 49.54
C PHE A 79 5.28 35.87 50.60
N PHE A 80 5.72 37.11 50.41
CA PHE A 80 5.20 38.26 51.16
C PHE A 80 5.15 39.57 50.33
N ASP A 81 4.06 40.33 50.53
CA ASP A 81 3.77 41.66 49.96
C ASP A 81 4.52 42.78 50.70
N THR A 82 5.71 43.18 50.25
CA THR A 82 6.35 44.41 50.76
C THR A 82 6.94 45.29 49.66
N VAL A 83 6.22 46.38 49.34
CA VAL A 83 6.61 47.47 48.41
C VAL A 83 8.01 48.07 48.65
N PRO A 84 8.56 48.18 49.89
CA PRO A 84 9.91 48.71 50.10
C PRO A 84 11.03 47.87 49.46
N MET A 85 10.89 46.54 49.46
CA MET A 85 11.86 45.63 48.83
C MET A 85 11.85 45.77 47.31
N PHE A 86 10.68 45.99 46.71
CA PHE A 86 10.55 46.31 45.29
C PHE A 86 11.32 47.59 44.91
N LYS A 87 11.19 48.66 45.73
CA LYS A 87 11.95 49.89 45.54
C LYS A 87 13.46 49.68 45.67
N PHE A 88 13.90 48.82 46.59
CA PHE A 88 15.32 48.47 46.74
C PHE A 88 15.87 47.67 45.55
N HIS A 89 15.11 46.72 45.01
CA HIS A 89 15.50 46.00 43.80
C HIS A 89 15.57 46.93 42.60
N LEU A 90 14.59 47.82 42.43
CA LEU A 90 14.64 48.87 41.41
C LEU A 90 15.85 49.78 41.59
N PHE A 91 16.20 50.14 42.83
CA PHE A 91 17.39 50.93 43.11
C PHE A 91 18.67 50.19 42.70
N ILE A 92 18.85 48.93 43.10
CA ILE A 92 20.01 48.11 42.71
C ILE A 92 20.06 47.95 41.18
N LEU A 93 18.93 47.62 40.53
CA LEU A 93 18.82 47.55 39.08
C LEU A 93 19.19 48.88 38.41
N SER A 94 18.72 50.01 38.94
CA SER A 94 19.02 51.34 38.40
C SER A 94 20.50 51.69 38.51
N GLU A 95 21.17 51.26 39.58
CA GLU A 95 22.61 51.48 39.79
C GLU A 95 23.46 50.53 38.94
N LEU A 96 23.06 49.27 38.80
CA LEU A 96 23.72 48.30 37.90
C LEU A 96 23.59 48.73 36.42
N ILE A 97 22.47 49.34 36.03
CA ILE A 97 22.26 49.88 34.68
C ILE A 97 23.11 51.13 34.41
N LYS A 98 23.50 51.88 35.43
CA LYS A 98 24.41 53.04 35.28
C LYS A 98 25.85 52.62 34.98
N ASP A 99 26.26 51.43 35.40
CA ASP A 99 27.59 50.89 35.06
C ASP A 99 27.70 50.60 33.55
N GLU A 100 28.81 50.99 32.93
CA GLU A 100 29.03 50.83 31.48
C GLU A 100 29.43 49.40 31.09
N LYS A 101 29.79 48.54 32.06
CA LYS A 101 30.27 47.17 31.82
C LYS A 101 29.20 46.11 32.13
N LEU A 102 28.05 46.21 31.48
CA LEU A 102 27.00 45.17 31.54
C LEU A 102 27.45 43.91 30.77
N THR A 103 27.78 42.83 31.48
CA THR A 103 28.06 41.52 30.86
C THR A 103 26.78 40.72 30.58
N VAL A 104 26.86 39.69 29.73
CA VAL A 104 25.73 38.81 29.37
C VAL A 104 25.07 38.18 30.62
N ASP A 105 25.86 37.88 31.65
CA ASP A 105 25.34 37.33 32.91
C ASP A 105 24.42 38.31 33.65
N TYR A 106 24.71 39.62 33.60
CA TYR A 106 23.84 40.65 34.19
C TYR A 106 22.49 40.72 33.46
N ILE A 107 22.48 40.52 32.15
CA ILE A 107 21.28 40.59 31.30
C ILE A 107 20.32 39.43 31.62
N SER A 108 20.85 38.21 31.79
CA SER A 108 20.04 37.04 32.19
C SER A 108 19.42 37.23 33.58
N LEU A 109 20.18 37.81 34.51
CA LEU A 109 19.73 38.09 35.88
C LEU A 109 18.62 39.16 35.91
N MET A 110 18.73 40.20 35.08
CA MET A 110 17.73 41.26 34.97
C MET A 110 16.44 40.80 34.29
N ASN A 111 16.52 39.92 33.29
CA ASN A 111 15.34 39.31 32.67
C ASN A 111 14.55 38.47 33.68
N GLY A 112 15.22 37.71 34.56
CA GLY A 112 14.57 37.01 35.68
C GLY A 112 13.86 37.97 36.63
N GLY A 113 14.49 39.10 36.97
CA GLY A 113 13.91 40.15 37.81
C GLY A 113 12.69 40.83 37.17
N LEU A 114 12.75 41.21 35.89
CA LEU A 114 11.63 41.84 35.17
C LEU A 114 10.43 40.89 35.02
N HIS A 115 10.67 39.61 34.77
CA HIS A 115 9.61 38.61 34.67
C HIS A 115 8.89 38.39 36.02
N PHE A 116 9.63 38.51 37.12
CA PHE A 116 9.09 38.49 38.48
C PHE A 116 8.28 39.76 38.81
N ILE A 117 8.78 40.93 38.41
CA ILE A 117 8.10 42.22 38.58
C ILE A 117 6.76 42.27 37.84
N ASN A 118 6.69 41.72 36.62
CA ASN A 118 5.48 41.69 35.80
C ASN A 118 4.34 40.83 36.40
N ARG A 119 4.61 40.07 37.46
CA ARG A 119 3.63 39.22 38.17
C ARG A 119 2.85 39.94 39.27
N TYR A 120 3.25 41.17 39.65
CA TYR A 120 2.57 41.94 40.69
C TYR A 120 1.60 42.95 40.07
N GLU A 121 0.30 42.67 40.14
CA GLU A 121 -0.78 43.49 39.54
C GLU A 121 -1.04 44.83 40.26
N ASN A 122 -0.50 45.05 41.46
CA ASN A 122 -0.81 46.21 42.31
C ASN A 122 0.35 47.20 42.47
N LEU A 123 1.06 47.52 41.37
CA LEU A 123 2.10 48.55 41.40
C LEU A 123 1.49 49.97 41.35
N THR A 124 2.01 50.88 42.18
CA THR A 124 1.64 52.30 42.13
C THR A 124 2.11 52.94 40.82
N SER A 125 1.37 53.94 40.29
CA SER A 125 1.66 54.59 39.00
C SER A 125 3.10 55.08 38.86
N ASP A 126 3.69 55.59 39.94
CA ASP A 126 5.06 56.12 39.96
C ASP A 126 6.12 55.01 39.84
N SER A 127 5.83 53.84 40.42
CA SER A 127 6.69 52.67 40.35
C SER A 127 6.65 52.04 38.95
N VAL A 128 5.47 52.07 38.31
CA VAL A 128 5.30 51.69 36.90
C VAL A 128 6.03 52.66 35.97
N GLY A 129 5.94 53.97 36.21
CA GLY A 129 6.67 54.97 35.42
C GLY A 129 8.19 54.80 35.48
N SER A 130 8.73 54.58 36.68
CA SER A 130 10.17 54.33 36.87
C SER A 130 10.62 53.00 36.25
N LEU A 131 9.79 51.95 36.35
CA LEU A 131 10.05 50.66 35.71
C LEU A 131 10.01 50.77 34.18
N VAL A 132 9.06 51.52 33.62
CA VAL A 132 8.94 51.76 32.17
C VAL A 132 10.14 52.55 31.66
N GLU A 133 10.56 53.60 32.38
CA GLU A 133 11.74 54.39 31.98
C GLU A 133 13.04 53.56 32.08
N MET A 134 13.17 52.75 33.14
CA MET A 134 14.30 51.85 33.31
C MET A 134 14.33 50.76 32.23
N THR A 135 13.18 50.15 31.95
CA THR A 135 13.02 49.17 30.85
C THR A 135 13.35 49.84 29.52
N LYS A 136 12.94 51.09 29.29
CA LYS A 136 13.28 51.85 28.08
C LYS A 136 14.78 52.11 27.97
N LYS A 137 15.45 52.54 29.05
CA LYS A 137 16.91 52.76 29.09
C LYS A 137 17.68 51.45 28.91
N PHE A 138 17.23 50.38 29.56
CA PHE A 138 17.80 49.04 29.45
C PHE A 138 17.63 48.47 28.03
N MET A 139 16.43 48.53 27.46
CA MET A 139 16.17 48.13 26.08
C MET A 139 17.00 48.96 25.10
N THR A 140 17.20 50.25 25.36
CA THR A 140 18.07 51.10 24.53
C THR A 140 19.53 50.63 24.59
N LYS A 141 20.08 50.37 25.79
CA LYS A 141 21.46 49.83 25.93
C LYS A 141 21.60 48.43 25.33
N MET A 142 20.62 47.55 25.55
CA MET A 142 20.57 46.21 24.94
C MET A 142 20.53 46.29 23.42
N ASN A 143 19.71 47.18 22.87
CA ASN A 143 19.64 47.41 21.43
C ASN A 143 20.97 47.86 20.86
N ILE A 144 21.73 48.71 21.58
CA ILE A 144 23.08 49.15 21.19
C ILE A 144 24.06 47.97 21.20
N ILE A 145 24.08 47.17 22.27
CA ILE A 145 24.97 46.00 22.39
C ILE A 145 24.68 44.98 21.28
N VAL A 146 23.40 44.66 21.06
CA VAL A 146 22.98 43.71 20.02
C VAL A 146 23.25 44.27 18.61
N TYR A 147 23.05 45.58 18.41
CA TYR A 147 23.42 46.26 17.18
C TYR A 147 24.92 46.14 16.89
N ASP A 148 25.78 46.42 17.87
CA ASP A 148 27.24 46.30 17.73
C ASP A 148 27.67 44.85 17.50
N GLN A 149 27.02 43.88 18.15
CA GLN A 149 27.24 42.46 17.93
C GLN A 149 26.87 42.02 16.52
N ILE A 150 25.69 42.39 16.01
CA ILE A 150 25.27 42.02 14.65
C ILE A 150 26.12 42.74 13.60
N LYS A 151 26.49 44.00 13.86
CA LYS A 151 27.40 44.77 13.00
C LYS A 151 28.80 44.14 12.95
N ALA A 152 29.35 43.72 14.09
CA ALA A 152 30.60 42.95 14.14
C ALA A 152 30.44 41.57 13.47
N ALA A 153 29.27 40.95 13.59
CA ALA A 153 28.94 39.68 12.95
C ALA A 153 28.84 39.76 11.43
N THR A 154 28.72 40.96 10.84
CA THR A 154 28.79 41.10 9.38
C THR A 154 30.16 40.69 8.80
N TYR A 155 31.19 40.62 9.65
CA TYR A 155 32.53 40.13 9.32
C TYR A 155 32.73 38.63 9.64
N LEU A 156 31.75 37.96 10.27
CA LEU A 156 31.79 36.54 10.58
C LEU A 156 31.40 35.67 9.36
N THR A 157 31.41 34.35 9.56
CA THR A 157 30.80 33.44 8.58
C THR A 157 29.30 33.72 8.48
N ILE A 158 28.72 33.51 7.30
CA ILE A 158 27.29 33.77 7.05
C ILE A 158 26.41 32.90 7.95
N GLN A 159 26.90 31.70 8.29
CA GLN A 159 26.23 30.77 9.20
C GLN A 159 26.18 31.30 10.64
N GLU A 160 27.28 31.83 11.18
CA GLU A 160 27.31 32.44 12.51
C GLU A 160 26.40 33.67 12.56
N PHE A 161 26.43 34.48 11.51
CA PHE A 161 25.53 35.62 11.36
C PHE A 161 24.05 35.21 11.39
N ALA A 162 23.67 34.15 10.66
CA ALA A 162 22.31 33.64 10.69
C ALA A 162 21.91 33.07 12.05
N LYS A 163 22.85 32.42 12.77
CA LYS A 163 22.60 31.96 14.14
C LYS A 163 22.29 33.13 15.08
N ILE A 164 23.09 34.19 15.03
CA ILE A 164 22.90 35.41 15.84
C ILE A 164 21.55 36.05 15.55
N ILE A 165 21.21 36.23 14.26
CA ILE A 165 19.93 36.84 13.86
C ILE A 165 18.73 35.94 14.22
N ASN A 166 18.90 34.62 14.18
CA ASN A 166 17.85 33.69 14.55
C ASN A 166 17.59 33.68 16.06
N GLU A 167 18.63 33.87 16.88
CA GLU A 167 18.53 33.99 18.34
C GLU A 167 17.95 35.35 18.78
N ASP A 168 18.23 36.41 18.02
CA ASP A 168 17.69 37.74 18.29
C ASP A 168 16.21 37.86 17.89
N ARG A 169 15.38 38.22 18.88
CA ARG A 169 13.94 38.41 18.73
C ARG A 169 13.55 39.88 18.64
N ASN A 170 14.52 40.80 18.57
CA ASN A 170 14.26 42.24 18.59
C ASN A 170 14.03 42.82 17.19
N LEU A 171 12.75 42.84 16.79
CA LEU A 171 12.31 43.38 15.50
C LEU A 171 12.82 44.80 15.22
N GLN A 172 12.91 45.68 16.22
CA GLN A 172 13.32 47.07 16.02
C GLN A 172 14.82 47.18 15.71
N VAL A 173 15.64 46.38 16.39
CA VAL A 173 17.10 46.34 16.14
C VAL A 173 17.38 45.87 14.73
N LEU A 174 16.75 44.77 14.29
CA LEU A 174 16.92 44.26 12.92
C LEU A 174 16.49 45.27 11.84
N LYS A 175 15.40 46.02 12.08
CA LYS A 175 14.95 47.09 11.17
C LYS A 175 15.96 48.24 11.10
N ILE A 176 16.52 48.66 12.23
CA ILE A 176 17.57 49.70 12.28
C ILE A 176 18.80 49.24 11.50
N ILE A 177 19.28 48.01 11.74
CA ILE A 177 20.43 47.43 11.05
C ILE A 177 20.17 47.37 9.54
N LEU A 178 19.01 46.90 9.11
CA LEU A 178 18.66 46.82 7.69
C LEU A 178 18.66 48.22 7.04
N ASN A 179 18.09 49.21 7.70
CA ASN A 179 18.03 50.59 7.19
C ASN A 179 19.43 51.23 7.14
N ASP A 180 20.25 51.03 8.17
CA ASP A 180 21.62 51.54 8.23
C ASP A 180 22.50 50.92 7.14
N CYS A 181 22.32 49.62 6.88
CA CYS A 181 23.04 48.89 5.84
C CYS A 181 22.62 49.29 4.42
N LEU A 182 21.34 49.60 4.21
CA LEU A 182 20.80 49.97 2.90
C LEU A 182 20.99 51.46 2.56
N GLY A 183 20.93 52.33 3.57
CA GLY A 183 20.82 53.77 3.35
C GLY A 183 19.62 54.10 2.47
N ARG A 184 19.87 54.62 1.27
CA ARG A 184 18.83 54.92 0.25
C ARG A 184 18.77 53.92 -0.90
N GLN A 185 19.67 52.94 -0.92
CA GLN A 185 19.78 51.98 -2.01
C GLN A 185 18.79 50.82 -1.82
N LYS A 186 18.38 50.20 -2.92
CA LYS A 186 17.67 48.92 -2.88
C LYS A 186 18.68 47.77 -2.71
N ILE A 187 18.27 46.64 -2.12
CA ILE A 187 19.17 45.48 -1.97
C ILE A 187 19.74 45.07 -3.34
N GLU A 188 18.92 45.10 -4.38
CA GLU A 188 19.28 44.69 -5.74
C GLU A 188 20.40 45.55 -6.34
N GLU A 189 20.52 46.81 -5.91
CA GLU A 189 21.50 47.80 -6.40
C GLU A 189 22.90 47.58 -5.79
N LEU A 190 23.02 46.79 -4.73
CA LEU A 190 24.29 46.49 -4.08
C LEU A 190 25.15 45.57 -4.96
N THR A 191 26.45 45.87 -5.03
CA THR A 191 27.41 45.13 -5.87
C THR A 191 27.79 43.77 -5.31
N SER A 192 27.86 43.63 -3.98
CA SER A 192 28.26 42.38 -3.32
C SER A 192 27.09 41.40 -3.18
N VAL A 193 27.12 40.31 -3.96
CA VAL A 193 26.16 39.20 -3.88
C VAL A 193 26.05 38.59 -2.48
N ARG A 194 27.18 38.40 -1.79
CA ARG A 194 27.23 37.88 -0.43
C ARG A 194 26.50 38.80 0.55
N TYR A 195 26.78 40.10 0.45
CA TYR A 195 26.17 41.10 1.32
C TYR A 195 24.66 41.21 1.08
N ARG A 196 24.21 41.16 -0.19
CA ARG A 196 22.78 41.09 -0.52
C ARG A 196 22.08 39.89 0.13
N SER A 197 22.69 38.71 0.06
CA SER A 197 22.15 37.51 0.71
C SER A 197 21.99 37.68 2.22
N MET A 198 22.97 38.32 2.89
CA MET A 198 22.86 38.63 4.32
C MET A 198 21.70 39.59 4.62
N LEU A 199 21.52 40.65 3.83
CA LEU A 199 20.41 41.58 4.01
C LEU A 199 19.04 40.93 3.73
N TYR A 200 18.96 40.01 2.77
CA TYR A 200 17.75 39.22 2.55
C TYR A 200 17.44 38.30 3.73
N MET A 201 18.44 37.71 4.40
CA MET A 201 18.20 36.94 5.63
C MET A 201 17.72 37.83 6.80
N ILE A 202 18.27 39.05 6.95
CA ILE A 202 17.72 40.02 7.91
C ILE A 202 16.26 40.33 7.58
N GLN A 203 15.94 40.63 6.32
CA GLN A 203 14.56 40.85 5.88
C GLN A 203 13.67 39.63 6.16
N ALA A 204 14.18 38.42 5.95
CA ALA A 204 13.45 37.20 6.26
C ALA A 204 13.12 37.09 7.74
N GLN A 205 14.07 37.38 8.62
CA GLN A 205 13.84 37.36 10.06
C GLN A 205 12.87 38.45 10.52
N ILE A 206 12.98 39.66 9.97
CA ILE A 206 12.01 40.75 10.20
C ILE A 206 10.60 40.28 9.83
N CYS A 207 10.42 39.74 8.62
CA CYS A 207 9.12 39.24 8.17
C CYS A 207 8.61 38.09 9.04
N ARG A 208 9.48 37.21 9.52
CA ARG A 208 9.12 36.14 10.47
C ARG A 208 8.61 36.71 11.78
N LEU A 209 9.32 37.67 12.38
CA LEU A 209 8.92 38.31 13.64
C LEU A 209 7.64 39.13 13.51
N GLU A 210 7.34 39.62 12.30
CA GLU A 210 6.05 40.25 11.94
C GLU A 210 4.93 39.25 11.62
N ASN A 211 5.18 37.94 11.76
CA ASN A 211 4.27 36.85 11.38
C ASN A 211 3.87 36.87 9.89
N ASN A 212 4.68 37.49 9.02
CA ASN A 212 4.55 37.46 7.56
C ASN A 212 5.43 36.33 6.98
N ILE A 213 5.03 35.10 7.29
CA ILE A 213 5.76 33.88 6.90
C ILE A 213 5.96 33.76 5.39
N PRO A 214 4.97 34.04 4.50
CA PRO A 214 5.19 33.98 3.06
C PRO A 214 6.32 34.88 2.60
N GLN A 215 6.36 36.13 3.09
CA GLN A 215 7.40 37.07 2.72
C GLN A 215 8.76 36.65 3.29
N SER A 216 8.79 36.11 4.51
CA SER A 216 10.01 35.55 5.10
C SER A 216 10.63 34.47 4.21
N LEU A 217 9.82 33.51 3.75
CA LEU A 217 10.26 32.45 2.84
C LEU A 217 10.73 32.97 1.48
N VAL A 218 10.03 33.96 0.90
CA VAL A 218 10.47 34.61 -0.34
C VAL A 218 11.86 35.23 -0.16
N LYS A 219 12.10 35.89 0.98
CA LYS A 219 13.40 36.52 1.26
C LYS A 219 14.52 35.51 1.50
N LEU A 220 14.24 34.39 2.18
CA LEU A 220 15.21 33.30 2.27
C LEU A 220 15.55 32.71 0.90
N HIS A 221 14.56 32.59 0.02
CA HIS A 221 14.81 32.14 -1.34
C HIS A 221 15.66 33.15 -2.13
N GLU A 222 15.37 34.44 -2.05
CA GLU A 222 16.21 35.47 -2.69
C GLU A 222 17.64 35.50 -2.13
N ALA A 223 17.84 35.21 -0.83
CA ALA A 223 19.17 35.04 -0.25
C ALA A 223 19.96 33.91 -0.93
N LEU A 224 19.34 32.74 -1.09
CA LEU A 224 19.95 31.59 -1.77
C LEU A 224 20.20 31.85 -3.25
N ARG A 225 19.22 32.40 -3.96
CA ARG A 225 19.35 32.72 -5.39
C ARG A 225 20.50 33.68 -5.64
N CYS A 226 20.69 34.66 -4.76
CA CYS A 226 21.70 35.69 -4.90
C CYS A 226 23.12 35.14 -4.69
N CYS A 227 23.31 34.19 -3.77
CA CYS A 227 24.61 33.62 -3.44
C CYS A 227 24.45 32.15 -2.99
N PRO A 228 24.35 31.18 -3.92
CA PRO A 228 24.15 29.76 -3.60
C PRO A 228 25.48 29.10 -3.19
N THR A 229 26.11 29.63 -2.14
CA THR A 229 27.32 29.07 -1.56
C THR A 229 26.96 28.21 -0.36
N ASP A 230 27.76 27.18 -0.05
CA ASP A 230 27.57 26.30 1.10
C ASP A 230 27.25 27.06 2.40
N ASP A 231 27.97 28.15 2.67
CA ASP A 231 27.76 29.00 3.84
C ASP A 231 26.36 29.62 3.92
N VAL A 232 25.83 30.10 2.80
CA VAL A 232 24.47 30.68 2.72
C VAL A 232 23.43 29.58 2.82
N THR A 233 23.66 28.43 2.17
CA THR A 233 22.79 27.26 2.28
C THR A 233 22.67 26.81 3.74
N ASN A 234 23.80 26.67 4.44
CA ASN A 234 23.84 26.32 5.87
C ASN A 234 23.19 27.38 6.77
N ALA A 235 23.39 28.66 6.44
CA ALA A 235 22.75 29.78 7.14
C ALA A 235 21.22 29.75 7.02
N VAL A 236 20.69 29.52 5.82
CA VAL A 236 19.23 29.39 5.60
C VAL A 236 18.68 28.15 6.28
N ILE A 237 19.40 27.02 6.25
CA ILE A 237 19.02 25.82 7.01
C ILE A 237 18.97 26.10 8.51
N CYS A 238 19.93 26.85 9.05
CA CYS A 238 19.94 27.25 10.45
C CYS A 238 18.65 28.02 10.83
N MET A 239 18.16 28.90 9.95
CA MET A 239 16.90 29.61 10.17
C MET A 239 15.68 28.69 10.03
N LEU A 240 15.66 27.80 9.03
CA LEU A 240 14.55 26.88 8.77
C LEU A 240 14.40 25.75 9.81
N ARG A 241 15.48 25.42 10.53
CA ARG A 241 15.50 24.39 11.58
C ARG A 241 14.88 24.83 12.90
N ASP A 242 14.59 26.11 13.07
CA ASP A 242 13.85 26.56 14.23
C ASP A 242 12.47 25.89 14.25
N ILE A 243 12.22 25.05 15.26
CA ILE A 243 11.01 24.22 15.37
C ILE A 243 9.75 25.08 15.28
N TYR A 244 9.75 26.23 15.95
CA TYR A 244 8.60 27.14 15.94
C TYR A 244 8.40 27.74 14.55
N PHE A 245 9.48 28.14 13.87
CA PHE A 245 9.37 28.65 12.50
C PHE A 245 8.88 27.58 11.53
N HIS A 246 9.43 26.36 11.60
CA HIS A 246 9.02 25.24 10.77
C HIS A 246 7.55 24.89 10.99
N GLU A 247 7.11 24.75 12.25
CA GLU A 247 5.72 24.52 12.59
C GLU A 247 4.83 25.66 12.06
N THR A 248 5.26 26.92 12.21
CA THR A 248 4.51 28.08 11.69
C THR A 248 4.41 28.05 10.17
N ILE A 249 5.46 27.63 9.44
CA ILE A 249 5.43 27.45 7.99
C ILE A 249 4.37 26.41 7.59
N VAL A 250 4.38 25.26 8.26
CA VAL A 250 3.41 24.17 7.99
C VAL A 250 1.98 24.63 8.33
N GLN A 251 1.78 25.24 9.50
CA GLN A 251 0.46 25.75 9.92
C GLN A 251 -0.05 26.86 9.02
N HIS A 252 0.83 27.73 8.52
CA HIS A 252 0.46 28.77 7.58
C HIS A 252 -0.02 28.17 6.25
N LEU A 253 0.68 27.17 5.71
CA LEU A 253 0.23 26.48 4.49
C LEU A 253 -1.09 25.72 4.72
N ILE A 254 -1.24 25.01 5.85
CA ILE A 254 -2.49 24.32 6.19
C ILE A 254 -3.64 25.33 6.34
N SER A 255 -3.38 26.49 6.94
CA SER A 255 -4.36 27.58 7.05
C SER A 255 -4.77 28.12 5.68
N ASP A 256 -3.79 28.37 4.79
CA ASP A 256 -4.04 28.79 3.40
C ASP A 256 -4.91 27.75 2.67
N ILE A 257 -4.57 26.46 2.80
CA ILE A 257 -5.31 25.35 2.17
C ILE A 257 -6.73 25.21 2.75
N ARG A 258 -6.91 25.32 4.07
CA ARG A 258 -8.23 25.27 4.71
C ARG A 258 -9.11 26.44 4.27
N LYS A 259 -8.56 27.65 4.24
CA LYS A 259 -9.26 28.84 3.72
C LYS A 259 -9.69 28.62 2.28
N MET A 260 -8.84 28.01 1.45
CA MET A 260 -9.18 27.67 0.06
C MET A 260 -10.30 26.64 -0.02
N LYS A 261 -10.24 25.57 0.77
CA LYS A 261 -11.28 24.54 0.78
C LYS A 261 -12.63 25.10 1.23
N ILE A 262 -12.65 25.87 2.32
CA ILE A 262 -13.85 26.53 2.85
C ILE A 262 -14.42 27.52 1.82
N HIS A 263 -13.56 28.36 1.23
CA HIS A 263 -13.99 29.33 0.22
C HIS A 263 -14.54 28.63 -1.03
N PHE A 264 -13.90 27.53 -1.45
CA PHE A 264 -14.36 26.69 -2.56
C PHE A 264 -15.74 26.06 -2.30
N GLU A 265 -15.95 25.50 -1.10
CA GLU A 265 -17.21 24.87 -0.72
C GLU A 265 -18.36 25.89 -0.62
N HIS A 266 -18.09 27.12 -0.14
CA HIS A 266 -19.12 28.15 0.03
C HIS A 266 -19.41 28.97 -1.22
N THR A 267 -18.38 29.33 -2.00
CA THR A 267 -18.52 30.32 -3.07
C THR A 267 -18.35 29.73 -4.46
N GLY A 268 -17.73 28.55 -4.57
CA GLY A 268 -17.27 28.01 -5.85
C GLY A 268 -16.03 28.71 -6.42
N PHE A 269 -15.53 29.75 -5.74
CA PHE A 269 -14.31 30.50 -6.07
C PHE A 269 -13.17 30.15 -5.10
N ILE A 270 -11.92 30.31 -5.52
CA ILE A 270 -10.68 30.02 -4.78
C ILE A 270 -9.71 31.20 -4.92
N THR A 271 -9.41 31.88 -3.80
CA THR A 271 -8.28 32.81 -3.74
C THR A 271 -6.97 32.08 -4.07
N PRO A 272 -6.20 32.52 -5.07
CA PRO A 272 -5.03 31.80 -5.57
C PRO A 272 -3.87 31.89 -4.59
N LEU A 273 -2.99 30.88 -4.62
CA LEU A 273 -1.74 30.87 -3.85
C LEU A 273 -0.67 31.80 -4.42
N ILE A 274 -0.80 32.21 -5.69
CA ILE A 274 0.17 33.02 -6.43
C ILE A 274 -0.57 34.03 -7.31
N SER A 275 -0.07 35.27 -7.37
CA SER A 275 -0.52 36.23 -8.38
C SER A 275 -0.03 35.79 -9.75
N LEU A 276 -0.95 35.56 -10.70
CA LEU A 276 -0.64 35.26 -12.10
C LEU A 276 -0.61 36.51 -12.99
N THR A 277 -0.56 37.72 -12.40
CA THR A 277 -0.75 38.99 -13.13
C THR A 277 0.34 39.25 -14.16
N ASP A 278 1.59 38.87 -13.87
CA ASP A 278 2.74 39.22 -14.69
C ASP A 278 3.47 37.97 -15.20
N LEU A 279 3.92 38.03 -16.46
CA LEU A 279 4.87 37.03 -16.95
C LEU A 279 6.16 37.18 -16.15
N PRO A 280 6.79 36.07 -15.72
CA PRO A 280 8.04 36.16 -14.99
C PRO A 280 9.06 36.94 -15.82
N GLU A 281 9.71 37.95 -15.22
CA GLU A 281 10.82 38.66 -15.86
C GLU A 281 12.02 37.72 -16.04
N MET A 282 12.91 37.97 -17.02
CA MET A 282 14.17 37.20 -17.06
C MET A 282 14.97 37.56 -15.83
N SER A 283 15.28 36.57 -14.99
CA SER A 283 16.23 36.82 -13.93
C SER A 283 17.63 37.02 -14.53
N VAL A 284 18.41 37.94 -13.96
CA VAL A 284 19.82 38.16 -14.34
C VAL A 284 20.72 37.02 -13.84
N GLN A 285 20.23 36.21 -12.91
CA GLN A 285 21.01 35.39 -11.98
C GLN A 285 21.61 34.12 -12.61
N SER A 286 21.03 33.64 -13.70
CA SER A 286 21.49 32.46 -14.46
C SER A 286 22.74 32.72 -15.32
N THR A 287 23.49 33.80 -15.04
CA THR A 287 24.80 34.05 -15.66
C THR A 287 25.85 33.00 -15.29
N GLY A 288 25.73 32.34 -14.13
CA GLY A 288 26.66 31.29 -13.69
C GLY A 288 26.57 30.00 -14.51
N LEU A 289 25.38 29.66 -15.00
CA LEU A 289 25.12 28.43 -15.77
C LEU A 289 25.43 28.53 -17.27
N ARG A 290 26.04 29.64 -17.73
CA ARG A 290 26.27 29.96 -19.15
C ARG A 290 27.13 28.95 -19.91
N LYS A 291 27.81 28.02 -19.23
CA LYS A 291 28.76 27.09 -19.86
C LYS A 291 28.11 25.83 -20.44
N THR A 292 26.84 25.53 -20.15
CA THR A 292 26.18 24.32 -20.67
C THR A 292 25.44 24.61 -21.99
N PRO A 293 25.81 23.97 -23.12
CA PRO A 293 25.17 24.21 -24.43
C PRO A 293 23.65 24.03 -24.41
N ARG A 294 23.17 23.01 -23.67
CA ARG A 294 21.75 22.70 -23.54
C ARG A 294 20.96 23.80 -22.84
N LEU A 295 21.48 24.38 -21.76
CA LEU A 295 20.81 25.50 -21.09
C LEU A 295 20.81 26.75 -21.97
N ASN A 296 21.90 27.01 -22.70
CA ASN A 296 21.95 28.11 -23.67
C ASN A 296 20.91 27.95 -24.80
N MET A 297 20.69 26.72 -25.26
CA MET A 297 19.63 26.39 -26.22
C MET A 297 18.24 26.69 -25.65
N ILE A 298 17.92 26.19 -24.46
CA ILE A 298 16.62 26.46 -23.79
C ILE A 298 16.40 27.96 -23.64
N ARG A 299 17.41 28.68 -23.16
CA ARG A 299 17.38 30.14 -23.03
C ARG A 299 17.14 30.84 -24.36
N LYS A 300 17.79 30.39 -25.44
CA LYS A 300 17.66 30.97 -26.77
C LYS A 300 16.24 30.79 -27.30
N TYR A 301 15.68 29.58 -27.20
CA TYR A 301 14.31 29.31 -27.64
C TYR A 301 13.28 30.05 -26.79
N GLU A 302 13.43 30.03 -25.47
CA GLU A 302 12.53 30.76 -24.57
C GLU A 302 12.54 32.28 -24.84
N ARG A 303 13.72 32.86 -25.10
CA ARG A 303 13.82 34.26 -25.55
C ARG A 303 13.15 34.51 -26.90
N ALA A 304 13.24 33.55 -27.82
CA ALA A 304 12.59 33.66 -29.13
C ALA A 304 11.07 33.67 -28.97
N ILE A 305 10.51 32.76 -28.18
CA ILE A 305 9.07 32.71 -27.85
C ILE A 305 8.62 34.07 -27.30
N ILE A 306 9.33 34.58 -26.28
CA ILE A 306 8.91 35.80 -25.58
C ILE A 306 9.06 37.05 -26.43
N ARG A 307 10.09 37.14 -27.28
CA ARG A 307 10.31 38.32 -28.14
C ARG A 307 9.43 38.31 -29.38
N ARG A 308 9.30 37.16 -30.04
CA ARG A 308 8.64 37.05 -31.35
C ARG A 308 7.13 36.83 -31.21
N MET A 309 6.69 36.15 -30.15
CA MET A 309 5.29 35.76 -29.96
C MET A 309 4.61 36.54 -28.83
N LYS A 310 5.16 37.71 -28.44
CA LYS A 310 4.61 38.54 -27.37
C LYS A 310 3.12 38.87 -27.58
N ASN A 311 2.70 39.02 -28.83
CA ASN A 311 1.33 39.37 -29.22
C ASN A 311 0.50 38.15 -29.68
N GLU A 312 1.13 36.98 -29.83
CA GLU A 312 0.50 35.76 -30.35
C GLU A 312 0.47 34.68 -29.26
N LEU A 313 -0.39 34.88 -28.25
CA LEU A 313 -0.43 34.05 -27.04
C LEU A 313 -0.62 32.55 -27.34
N LEU A 314 -1.40 32.20 -28.37
CA LEU A 314 -1.61 30.81 -28.77
C LEU A 314 -0.32 30.18 -29.32
N ASN A 315 0.37 30.88 -30.22
CA ASN A 315 1.63 30.42 -30.78
C ASN A 315 2.71 30.31 -29.70
N ALA A 316 2.72 31.22 -28.72
CA ALA A 316 3.58 31.11 -27.56
C ALA A 316 3.28 29.85 -26.73
N ALA A 317 2.00 29.56 -26.46
CA ALA A 317 1.60 28.36 -25.72
C ALA A 317 2.03 27.06 -26.43
N LEU A 318 1.78 26.98 -27.74
CA LEU A 318 2.16 25.83 -28.57
C LEU A 318 3.68 25.69 -28.66
N SER A 319 4.42 26.79 -28.78
CA SER A 319 5.89 26.74 -28.84
C SER A 319 6.54 26.27 -27.55
N TYR A 320 5.92 26.52 -26.39
CA TYR A 320 6.37 25.93 -25.12
C TYR A 320 6.11 24.42 -25.10
N ILE A 321 4.99 23.94 -25.65
CA ILE A 321 4.75 22.50 -25.82
C ILE A 321 5.82 21.89 -26.74
N ASP A 322 6.13 22.52 -27.88
CA ASP A 322 7.18 22.05 -28.78
C ASP A 322 8.56 22.06 -28.11
N LEU A 323 8.85 23.09 -27.29
CA LEU A 323 10.09 23.15 -26.52
C LEU A 323 10.21 21.99 -25.52
N SER A 324 9.10 21.48 -24.99
CA SER A 324 9.13 20.29 -24.12
C SER A 324 9.62 19.04 -24.86
N MET A 325 9.33 18.91 -26.16
CA MET A 325 9.83 17.80 -26.99
C MET A 325 11.33 17.93 -27.29
N ALA A 326 11.84 19.15 -27.38
CA ALA A 326 13.26 19.42 -27.62
C ALA A 326 14.12 19.27 -26.34
N VAL A 327 13.51 19.25 -25.16
CA VAL A 327 14.20 19.25 -23.87
C VAL A 327 13.93 17.94 -23.13
N GLY A 328 14.92 17.05 -23.01
CA GLY A 328 14.77 15.83 -22.22
C GLY A 328 14.99 15.98 -20.71
N ASP A 329 14.78 17.17 -20.13
CA ASP A 329 15.02 17.46 -18.72
C ASP A 329 13.66 17.57 -18.02
N PRO A 330 13.35 16.73 -17.02
CA PRO A 330 12.00 16.68 -16.45
C PRO A 330 11.50 18.00 -15.88
N THR A 331 12.38 18.79 -15.25
CA THR A 331 12.04 20.10 -14.69
C THR A 331 11.65 21.07 -15.80
N CYS A 332 12.42 21.12 -16.87
CA CYS A 332 12.07 21.94 -18.03
C CYS A 332 10.81 21.47 -18.74
N ILE A 333 10.59 20.16 -18.91
CA ILE A 333 9.36 19.64 -19.53
C ILE A 333 8.15 20.10 -18.72
N ALA A 334 8.16 19.86 -17.39
CA ALA A 334 7.08 20.28 -16.50
C ALA A 334 6.90 21.81 -16.50
N SER A 335 8.01 22.57 -16.49
CA SER A 335 7.97 24.04 -16.56
C SER A 335 7.38 24.55 -17.87
N ASN A 336 7.78 23.98 -19.00
CA ASN A 336 7.29 24.36 -20.32
C ASN A 336 5.77 24.14 -20.41
N PHE A 337 5.27 23.03 -19.86
CA PHE A 337 3.83 22.78 -19.76
C PHE A 337 3.10 23.78 -18.84
N LEU A 338 3.70 24.19 -17.73
CA LEU A 338 3.15 25.27 -16.91
C LEU A 338 3.14 26.61 -17.64
N MET A 339 4.20 26.93 -18.37
CA MET A 339 4.27 28.15 -19.17
C MET A 339 3.21 28.14 -20.28
N ALA A 340 3.05 27.03 -21.00
CA ALA A 340 1.97 26.87 -21.97
C ALA A 340 0.58 27.08 -21.33
N SER A 341 0.35 26.46 -20.16
CA SER A 341 -0.89 26.62 -19.40
C SER A 341 -1.14 28.07 -18.98
N LEU A 342 -0.09 28.82 -18.64
CA LEU A 342 -0.17 30.25 -18.32
C LEU A 342 -0.57 31.09 -19.54
N TYR A 343 -0.05 30.78 -20.73
CA TYR A 343 -0.47 31.46 -21.97
C TYR A 343 -1.92 31.12 -22.34
N PHE A 344 -2.35 29.86 -22.18
CA PHE A 344 -3.77 29.49 -22.31
C PHE A 344 -4.66 30.19 -21.29
N TYR A 345 -4.19 30.38 -20.07
CA TYR A 345 -4.89 31.15 -19.05
C TYR A 345 -5.09 32.61 -19.47
N LYS A 346 -4.10 33.23 -20.10
CA LYS A 346 -4.24 34.59 -20.67
C LYS A 346 -5.21 34.64 -21.85
N LEU A 347 -5.19 33.64 -22.73
CA LEU A 347 -6.18 33.51 -23.80
C LEU A 347 -7.60 33.36 -23.25
N LEU A 348 -7.77 32.62 -22.16
CA LEU A 348 -9.03 32.46 -21.44
C LEU A 348 -9.53 33.78 -20.83
N GLN A 349 -8.63 34.63 -20.34
CA GLN A 349 -8.96 35.98 -19.87
C GLN A 349 -9.44 36.89 -21.03
N GLN A 350 -8.84 36.76 -22.21
CA GLN A 350 -9.09 37.65 -23.35
C GLN A 350 -10.26 37.22 -24.24
N THR A 351 -10.57 35.93 -24.28
CA THR A 351 -11.66 35.42 -25.12
C THR A 351 -13.03 35.86 -24.58
N ARG A 352 -13.94 36.21 -25.48
CA ARG A 352 -15.37 36.41 -25.17
C ARG A 352 -16.24 35.23 -25.62
N ASP A 353 -15.64 34.33 -26.39
CA ASP A 353 -16.27 33.13 -26.93
C ASP A 353 -16.24 32.03 -25.86
N SER A 354 -17.42 31.57 -25.44
CA SER A 354 -17.60 30.56 -24.40
C SER A 354 -17.09 29.18 -24.81
N SER A 355 -17.14 28.82 -26.10
CA SER A 355 -16.62 27.56 -26.62
C SER A 355 -15.09 27.56 -26.55
N LYS A 356 -14.45 28.68 -26.92
CA LYS A 356 -12.99 28.85 -26.75
C LYS A 356 -12.60 28.86 -25.28
N ALA A 357 -13.38 29.55 -24.43
CA ALA A 357 -13.13 29.58 -23.00
C ALA A 357 -13.17 28.16 -22.39
N TYR A 358 -14.17 27.36 -22.78
CA TYR A 358 -14.27 25.96 -22.39
C TYR A 358 -13.06 25.13 -22.85
N ALA A 359 -12.68 25.28 -24.13
CA ALA A 359 -11.54 24.57 -24.70
C ALA A 359 -10.23 24.92 -23.96
N TYR A 360 -9.92 26.21 -23.77
CA TYR A 360 -8.72 26.65 -23.06
C TYR A 360 -8.69 26.16 -21.62
N ARG A 361 -9.81 26.24 -20.90
CA ARG A 361 -9.91 25.71 -19.53
C ARG A 361 -9.60 24.21 -19.48
N ASN A 362 -10.14 23.42 -20.40
CA ASN A 362 -9.88 21.99 -20.43
C ASN A 362 -8.43 21.66 -20.82
N VAL A 363 -7.84 22.40 -21.75
CA VAL A 363 -6.42 22.28 -22.09
C VAL A 363 -5.55 22.57 -20.87
N ILE A 364 -5.82 23.63 -20.12
CA ILE A 364 -5.11 23.95 -18.87
C ILE A 364 -5.20 22.79 -17.88
N ASN A 365 -6.39 22.22 -17.66
CA ASN A 365 -6.56 21.09 -16.74
C ASN A 365 -5.77 19.86 -17.20
N ASN A 366 -5.84 19.53 -18.48
CA ASN A 366 -5.13 18.36 -19.02
C ASN A 366 -3.61 18.54 -18.89
N ILE A 367 -3.08 19.71 -19.27
CA ILE A 367 -1.65 20.00 -19.17
C ILE A 367 -1.18 20.00 -17.71
N THR A 368 -1.94 20.61 -16.79
CA THR A 368 -1.58 20.65 -15.36
C THR A 368 -1.65 19.27 -14.70
N VAL A 369 -2.56 18.38 -15.14
CA VAL A 369 -2.55 16.97 -14.73
C VAL A 369 -1.27 16.28 -15.20
N GLN A 370 -0.82 16.52 -16.44
CA GLN A 370 0.47 15.99 -16.90
C GLN A 370 1.64 16.54 -16.09
N VAL A 371 1.63 17.84 -15.75
CA VAL A 371 2.64 18.44 -14.87
C VAL A 371 2.64 17.77 -13.50
N TYR A 372 1.47 17.54 -12.90
CA TYR A 372 1.35 16.83 -11.62
C TYR A 372 2.00 15.44 -11.68
N LEU A 373 1.67 14.65 -12.71
CA LEU A 373 2.19 13.29 -12.89
C LEU A 373 3.71 13.28 -13.13
N LEU A 374 4.21 14.15 -14.03
CA LEU A 374 5.65 14.31 -14.30
C LEU A 374 6.41 14.75 -13.04
N SER A 375 5.84 15.69 -12.27
CA SER A 375 6.47 16.22 -11.07
C SER A 375 6.65 15.15 -10.02
N ARG A 376 5.57 14.43 -9.69
CA ARG A 376 5.59 13.34 -8.70
C ARG A 376 6.59 12.24 -9.08
N ARG A 377 6.74 12.00 -10.38
CA ARG A 377 7.60 10.95 -10.93
C ARG A 377 9.07 11.27 -10.96
N TYR A 378 9.44 12.48 -11.39
CA TYR A 378 10.84 12.80 -11.69
C TYR A 378 11.44 13.83 -10.76
N LEU A 379 10.62 14.74 -10.23
CA LEU A 379 11.15 15.92 -9.59
C LEU A 379 11.42 15.67 -8.11
N PRO A 380 12.44 16.32 -7.52
CA PRO A 380 12.66 16.32 -6.08
C PRO A 380 11.53 17.06 -5.34
N PRO A 381 11.33 16.79 -4.03
CA PRO A 381 10.21 17.33 -3.25
C PRO A 381 9.99 18.85 -3.33
N HIS A 382 11.06 19.66 -3.33
CA HIS A 382 10.95 21.13 -3.43
C HIS A 382 10.42 21.59 -4.80
N MET A 383 10.72 20.85 -5.86
CA MET A 383 10.18 21.11 -7.20
C MET A 383 8.77 20.55 -7.35
N GLN A 384 8.45 19.41 -6.72
CA GLN A 384 7.09 18.90 -6.69
C GLN A 384 6.12 19.92 -6.08
N ILE A 385 6.44 20.45 -4.89
CA ILE A 385 5.57 21.44 -4.23
C ILE A 385 5.43 22.73 -5.07
N TYR A 386 6.50 23.13 -5.76
CA TYR A 386 6.46 24.25 -6.70
C TYR A 386 5.46 24.03 -7.84
N MET A 387 5.59 22.90 -8.52
CA MET A 387 4.76 22.54 -9.66
C MET A 387 3.30 22.35 -9.24
N PHE A 388 3.06 21.73 -8.08
CA PHE A 388 1.72 21.50 -7.53
C PHE A 388 1.03 22.82 -7.19
N LYS A 389 1.74 23.76 -6.58
CA LYS A 389 1.21 25.07 -6.22
C LYS A 389 0.78 25.87 -7.45
N ILE A 390 1.60 25.87 -8.51
CA ILE A 390 1.27 26.57 -9.76
C ILE A 390 0.12 25.86 -10.48
N SER A 391 0.17 24.53 -10.59
CA SER A 391 -0.90 23.73 -11.21
C SER A 391 -2.24 23.97 -10.53
N PHE A 392 -2.26 23.92 -9.20
CA PHE A 392 -3.44 24.24 -8.38
C PHE A 392 -3.95 25.66 -8.69
N THR A 393 -3.06 26.65 -8.72
CA THR A 393 -3.43 28.05 -8.99
C THR A 393 -4.01 28.23 -10.40
N LEU A 394 -3.45 27.56 -11.41
CA LEU A 394 -3.92 27.65 -12.79
C LEU A 394 -5.29 26.99 -12.98
N ILE A 395 -5.49 25.78 -12.45
CA ILE A 395 -6.77 25.05 -12.54
C ILE A 395 -7.89 25.87 -11.88
N THR A 396 -7.62 26.40 -10.68
CA THR A 396 -8.61 27.15 -9.91
C THR A 396 -8.98 28.43 -10.63
N ARG A 397 -8.00 29.27 -10.99
CA ARG A 397 -8.24 30.53 -11.71
C ARG A 397 -8.88 30.33 -13.08
N ALA A 398 -8.50 29.30 -13.83
CA ALA A 398 -9.13 29.00 -15.11
C ALA A 398 -10.61 28.63 -14.93
N THR A 399 -10.93 27.87 -13.88
CA THR A 399 -12.31 27.49 -13.57
C THR A 399 -13.16 28.70 -13.16
N GLU A 400 -12.63 29.62 -12.36
CA GLU A 400 -13.33 30.85 -11.95
C GLU A 400 -13.66 31.78 -13.14
N ILE A 401 -12.69 31.97 -14.04
CA ILE A 401 -12.90 32.81 -15.24
C ILE A 401 -13.95 32.15 -16.14
N PHE A 402 -13.87 30.82 -16.32
CA PHE A 402 -14.84 30.11 -17.14
C PHE A 402 -16.27 30.17 -16.54
N GLN A 403 -16.41 30.08 -15.22
CA GLN A 403 -17.69 30.31 -14.53
C GLN A 403 -18.21 31.72 -14.83
N THR A 404 -17.36 32.74 -14.76
CA THR A 404 -17.72 34.13 -15.05
C THR A 404 -18.23 34.28 -16.49
N HIS A 405 -17.59 33.61 -17.46
CA HIS A 405 -18.05 33.58 -18.87
C HIS A 405 -19.42 32.91 -19.03
N ILE A 406 -19.68 31.82 -18.31
CA ILE A 406 -20.99 31.15 -18.35
C ILE A 406 -22.08 32.04 -17.77
N HIS A 407 -21.80 32.71 -16.65
CA HIS A 407 -22.73 33.65 -16.05
C HIS A 407 -23.01 34.85 -16.97
N ALA A 408 -22.01 35.36 -17.68
CA ALA A 408 -22.17 36.45 -18.63
C ALA A 408 -22.97 36.08 -19.88
N THR A 409 -22.90 34.82 -20.32
CA THR A 409 -23.53 34.36 -21.58
C THR A 409 -24.97 33.86 -21.41
N LYS A 410 -25.38 33.45 -20.20
CA LYS A 410 -26.74 32.94 -19.97
C LYS A 410 -27.71 34.04 -19.56
N LYS A 411 -28.75 34.25 -20.39
CA LYS A 411 -29.85 35.20 -20.13
C LYS A 411 -30.73 34.85 -18.92
N ASN A 412 -30.62 33.65 -18.35
CA ASN A 412 -31.44 33.24 -17.19
C ASN A 412 -30.59 32.52 -16.12
N PRO A 413 -30.19 33.21 -15.03
CA PRO A 413 -29.28 32.66 -14.02
C PRO A 413 -29.91 31.59 -13.11
N ASN A 414 -31.25 31.46 -13.07
CA ASN A 414 -31.94 30.63 -12.07
C ASN A 414 -31.91 29.11 -12.32
N ASN A 415 -31.55 28.64 -13.51
CA ASN A 415 -31.53 27.21 -13.84
C ASN A 415 -30.12 26.58 -13.85
N TYR A 416 -29.12 27.24 -13.28
CA TYR A 416 -27.75 26.75 -13.33
C TYR A 416 -27.21 26.40 -11.95
N HIS A 417 -26.92 25.11 -11.75
CA HIS A 417 -26.19 24.63 -10.57
C HIS A 417 -24.68 24.74 -10.81
N PRO A 418 -23.95 25.59 -10.06
CA PRO A 418 -22.50 25.80 -10.21
C PRO A 418 -21.68 24.51 -10.08
N HIS A 419 -22.22 23.50 -9.40
CA HIS A 419 -21.58 22.23 -9.10
C HIS A 419 -21.28 21.36 -10.34
N MET A 420 -21.90 21.63 -11.50
CA MET A 420 -21.68 20.85 -12.73
C MET A 420 -20.39 21.20 -13.50
N LEU A 421 -19.67 22.25 -13.12
CA LEU A 421 -18.53 22.74 -13.92
C LEU A 421 -17.18 22.11 -13.58
N ILE A 422 -17.06 21.59 -12.37
CA ILE A 422 -15.87 20.87 -11.94
C ILE A 422 -16.21 19.40 -12.09
N THR A 423 -15.60 18.77 -13.08
CA THR A 423 -15.71 17.33 -13.25
C THR A 423 -15.20 16.66 -11.99
N ARG A 424 -15.77 15.51 -11.62
CA ARG A 424 -15.33 14.70 -10.48
C ARG A 424 -13.80 14.54 -10.50
N GLN A 425 -13.24 14.24 -11.66
CA GLN A 425 -11.80 14.16 -11.94
C GLN A 425 -11.01 15.38 -11.43
N ILE A 426 -11.41 16.61 -11.79
CA ILE A 426 -10.67 17.81 -11.39
C ILE A 426 -10.74 18.01 -9.87
N ARG A 427 -11.88 17.70 -9.25
CA ARG A 427 -12.03 17.77 -7.80
C ARG A 427 -11.05 16.81 -7.11
N THR A 428 -10.92 15.59 -7.62
CA THR A 428 -9.99 14.61 -7.08
C THR A 428 -8.53 15.06 -7.27
N VAL A 429 -8.18 15.56 -8.46
CA VAL A 429 -6.83 16.11 -8.72
C VAL A 429 -6.50 17.28 -7.79
N LEU A 430 -7.42 18.23 -7.59
CA LEU A 430 -7.21 19.36 -6.67
C LEU A 430 -7.04 18.89 -5.22
N SER A 431 -7.84 17.92 -4.78
CA SER A 431 -7.71 17.33 -3.44
C SER A 431 -6.34 16.67 -3.26
N GLU A 432 -5.89 15.92 -4.27
CA GLU A 432 -4.63 15.21 -4.24
C GLU A 432 -3.41 16.16 -4.32
N LEU A 433 -3.50 17.23 -5.11
CA LEU A 433 -2.52 18.31 -5.12
C LEU A 433 -2.36 18.94 -3.73
N LEU A 434 -3.46 19.28 -3.06
CA LEU A 434 -3.43 19.87 -1.73
C LEU A 434 -2.83 18.93 -0.69
N LYS A 435 -3.25 17.66 -0.71
CA LYS A 435 -2.72 16.62 0.18
C LYS A 435 -1.21 16.47 0.03
N ASN A 436 -0.73 16.35 -1.22
CA ASN A 436 0.70 16.21 -1.49
C ASN A 436 1.49 17.48 -1.11
N MET A 437 0.96 18.69 -1.32
CA MET A 437 1.63 19.92 -0.86
C MET A 437 1.80 19.97 0.66
N VAL A 438 0.81 19.51 1.44
CA VAL A 438 0.91 19.44 2.92
C VAL A 438 1.99 18.44 3.34
N ASN A 439 2.07 17.29 2.67
CA ASN A 439 3.09 16.28 2.99
C ASN A 439 4.50 16.77 2.60
N LEU A 440 4.62 17.41 1.44
CA LEU A 440 5.91 17.89 0.93
C LEU A 440 6.45 19.11 1.69
N VAL A 441 5.61 20.00 2.22
CA VAL A 441 6.10 21.19 2.94
C VAL A 441 6.86 20.83 4.23
N GLN A 442 6.52 19.68 4.82
CA GLN A 442 7.21 19.18 6.01
C GLN A 442 8.69 18.91 5.70
N VAL A 443 8.98 18.36 4.52
CA VAL A 443 10.34 18.03 4.12
C VAL A 443 11.01 19.19 3.37
N ALA A 444 10.26 19.97 2.61
CA ALA A 444 10.74 21.09 1.80
C ALA A 444 10.07 22.41 2.24
N PRO A 445 10.47 22.99 3.38
CA PRO A 445 9.79 24.16 3.95
C PRO A 445 9.91 25.43 3.07
N LEU A 446 10.95 25.53 2.24
CA LEU A 446 11.15 26.66 1.32
C LEU A 446 10.30 26.56 0.05
N HIS A 447 8.98 26.60 0.22
CA HIS A 447 8.00 26.35 -0.86
C HIS A 447 7.43 27.62 -1.52
N LYS A 448 7.71 28.81 -0.98
CA LYS A 448 7.24 30.08 -1.55
C LYS A 448 8.22 30.61 -2.61
N LEU A 449 8.22 29.92 -3.75
CA LEU A 449 8.94 30.34 -4.94
C LEU A 449 8.03 31.20 -5.83
N SER A 450 8.63 32.20 -6.48
CA SER A 450 7.98 32.97 -7.53
C SER A 450 7.89 32.14 -8.82
N LEU A 451 6.85 32.42 -9.60
CA LEU A 451 6.76 31.86 -10.95
C LEU A 451 8.03 32.24 -11.70
N SER A 452 8.67 31.26 -12.31
CA SER A 452 9.97 31.39 -12.97
C SER A 452 9.90 30.78 -14.35
N ARG A 453 10.74 31.30 -15.23
CA ARG A 453 10.91 30.80 -16.60
C ARG A 453 11.58 29.43 -16.60
N SER A 454 11.42 28.66 -17.67
CA SER A 454 11.91 27.28 -17.73
C SER A 454 13.43 27.20 -17.63
N TYR A 455 14.15 28.16 -18.23
CA TYR A 455 15.59 28.26 -18.08
C TYR A 455 16.03 28.61 -16.64
N ASP A 456 15.34 29.55 -15.99
CA ASP A 456 15.66 29.97 -14.62
C ASP A 456 15.29 28.88 -13.60
N LEU A 457 14.30 28.05 -13.93
CA LEU A 457 13.83 26.99 -13.04
C LEU A 457 14.86 25.86 -12.85
N ILE A 458 15.71 25.58 -13.84
CA ILE A 458 16.83 24.65 -13.66
C ILE A 458 17.81 25.16 -12.60
N TYR A 459 18.08 26.47 -12.56
CA TYR A 459 18.93 27.04 -11.52
C TYR A 459 18.28 26.90 -10.14
N VAL A 460 16.98 27.19 -10.05
CA VAL A 460 16.19 27.03 -8.81
C VAL A 460 16.16 25.57 -8.36
N GLU A 461 16.07 24.62 -9.29
CA GLU A 461 16.14 23.19 -8.99
C GLU A 461 17.47 22.83 -8.34
N VAL A 462 18.60 23.17 -8.98
CA VAL A 462 19.94 22.82 -8.50
C VAL A 462 20.19 23.40 -7.10
N VAL A 463 19.89 24.68 -6.90
CA VAL A 463 20.04 25.35 -5.60
C VAL A 463 19.09 24.76 -4.56
N GLY A 464 17.84 24.51 -4.95
CA GLY A 464 16.83 23.94 -4.07
C GLY A 464 17.14 22.50 -3.67
N GLN A 465 17.74 21.71 -4.57
CA GLN A 465 18.13 20.32 -4.33
C GLN A 465 19.25 20.26 -3.29
N GLU A 466 20.26 21.11 -3.44
CA GLU A 466 21.37 21.21 -2.48
C GLU A 466 20.87 21.65 -1.09
N LEU A 467 20.01 22.67 -1.04
CA LEU A 467 19.36 23.10 0.19
C LEU A 467 18.57 21.96 0.83
N PHE A 468 17.77 21.26 0.04
CA PHE A 468 16.90 20.19 0.50
C PHE A 468 17.71 19.01 1.07
N ALA A 469 18.75 18.55 0.35
CA ALA A 469 19.63 17.49 0.81
C ALA A 469 20.28 17.84 2.16
N LYS A 470 20.88 19.04 2.27
CA LYS A 470 21.50 19.50 3.51
C LYS A 470 20.49 19.74 4.63
N PHE A 471 19.28 20.23 4.32
CA PHE A 471 18.21 20.41 5.30
C PHE A 471 17.79 19.06 5.91
N LEU A 472 17.60 18.05 5.06
CA LEU A 472 17.31 16.67 5.49
C LEU A 472 18.40 16.16 6.42
N MET A 473 19.68 16.26 6.03
CA MET A 473 20.78 15.79 6.88
C MET A 473 20.90 16.54 8.20
N ALA A 474 20.67 17.85 8.19
CA ALA A 474 20.70 18.66 9.39
C ALA A 474 19.55 18.30 10.36
N ALA A 475 18.40 17.85 9.85
CA ALA A 475 17.28 17.39 10.65
C ALA A 475 17.60 16.11 11.45
N ILE A 476 18.43 15.19 10.94
CA ILE A 476 18.90 14.00 11.71
C ILE A 476 19.66 14.41 12.95
N ALA A 477 20.59 15.37 12.81
CA ALA A 477 21.64 15.60 13.80
C ALA A 477 21.09 15.92 15.21
N LYS A 478 19.80 16.22 15.32
CA LYS A 478 19.08 16.41 16.59
C LYS A 478 17.71 15.71 16.55
N PRO A 479 17.65 14.38 16.72
CA PRO A 479 16.40 13.62 16.57
C PRO A 479 15.33 14.00 17.62
N ASN A 480 15.74 14.59 18.75
CA ASN A 480 14.83 15.06 19.80
C ASN A 480 14.02 16.32 19.41
N GLU A 481 14.35 16.98 18.30
CA GLU A 481 13.67 18.21 17.85
C GLU A 481 12.35 17.94 17.08
N ASN A 482 11.99 16.68 16.81
CA ASN A 482 10.69 16.25 16.24
C ASN A 482 10.21 17.03 14.99
N LEU A 483 11.11 17.59 14.17
CA LEU A 483 10.72 18.33 12.97
C LEU A 483 9.99 17.45 11.94
N LEU A 484 10.48 16.21 11.79
CA LEU A 484 9.96 15.21 10.86
C LEU A 484 9.83 13.87 11.59
N SER A 485 8.83 13.07 11.21
CA SER A 485 8.80 11.68 11.63
C SER A 485 9.97 10.94 10.98
N LEU A 486 10.60 10.02 11.73
CA LEU A 486 11.79 9.29 11.27
C LEU A 486 11.56 8.59 9.93
N HIS A 487 10.38 7.98 9.72
CA HIS A 487 10.07 7.25 8.49
C HIS A 487 9.90 8.16 7.27
N VAL A 488 9.36 9.38 7.43
CA VAL A 488 9.26 10.36 6.34
C VAL A 488 10.67 10.79 5.94
N TYR A 489 11.52 11.07 6.92
CA TYR A 489 12.90 11.42 6.68
C TYR A 489 13.66 10.32 5.92
N GLU A 490 13.69 9.09 6.45
CA GLU A 490 14.43 7.99 5.84
C GLU A 490 13.88 7.62 4.45
N TYR A 491 12.57 7.80 4.24
CA TYR A 491 11.97 7.66 2.91
C TYR A 491 12.54 8.65 1.89
N TYR A 492 12.56 9.94 2.19
CA TYR A 492 13.08 10.92 1.24
C TYR A 492 14.60 10.84 1.09
N LEU A 493 15.34 10.43 2.14
CA LEU A 493 16.75 10.10 2.01
C LEU A 493 16.96 8.95 1.02
N PHE A 494 16.22 7.85 1.18
CA PHE A 494 16.25 6.71 0.28
C PHE A 494 15.87 7.09 -1.15
N GLU A 495 14.76 7.81 -1.33
CA GLU A 495 14.32 8.29 -2.64
C GLU A 495 15.36 9.20 -3.29
N GLY A 496 16.07 10.00 -2.49
CA GLY A 496 17.14 10.87 -2.97
C GLY A 496 18.38 10.15 -3.44
N VAL A 497 18.82 9.15 -2.69
CA VAL A 497 19.91 8.28 -3.12
C VAL A 497 19.51 7.49 -4.36
N TRP A 498 18.30 6.91 -4.38
CA TRP A 498 17.81 6.11 -5.50
C TRP A 498 17.65 6.90 -6.80
N ARG A 499 17.15 8.14 -6.71
CA ARG A 499 17.00 9.03 -7.87
C ARG A 499 18.26 9.84 -8.19
N GLY A 500 19.36 9.62 -7.45
CA GLY A 500 20.66 10.24 -7.71
C GLY A 500 20.75 11.74 -7.37
N TRP A 501 19.77 12.29 -6.63
CA TRP A 501 19.83 13.68 -6.17
C TRP A 501 20.45 13.84 -4.77
N MET A 502 20.80 12.74 -4.10
CA MET A 502 21.67 12.67 -2.92
C MET A 502 22.80 11.66 -3.13
N GLN A 503 23.98 11.92 -2.57
CA GLN A 503 25.17 11.07 -2.73
C GLN A 503 25.81 10.65 -1.39
N GLU A 504 25.21 11.00 -0.26
CA GLU A 504 25.86 10.88 1.06
C GLU A 504 25.85 9.45 1.62
N LYS A 505 24.91 8.61 1.17
CA LYS A 505 24.78 7.21 1.60
C LYS A 505 24.77 6.28 0.40
N THR A 506 25.13 5.02 0.66
CA THR A 506 24.92 3.95 -0.32
C THR A 506 23.43 3.65 -0.47
N PHE A 507 23.03 3.14 -1.64
CA PHE A 507 21.64 2.76 -1.91
C PHE A 507 21.12 1.74 -0.87
N ASP A 508 21.90 0.70 -0.58
CA ASP A 508 21.49 -0.36 0.34
C ASP A 508 21.33 0.12 1.78
N GLU A 509 22.23 1.00 2.25
CA GLU A 509 22.13 1.59 3.59
C GLU A 509 20.89 2.48 3.72
N ALA A 510 20.65 3.37 2.75
CA ALA A 510 19.48 4.24 2.77
C ALA A 510 18.17 3.43 2.67
N ARG A 511 18.15 2.41 1.80
CA ARG A 511 17.02 1.49 1.66
C ARG A 511 16.73 0.74 2.96
N PHE A 512 17.74 0.18 3.61
CA PHE A 512 17.58 -0.58 4.84
C PHE A 512 17.02 0.27 5.99
N ASN A 513 17.56 1.49 6.19
CA ASN A 513 17.08 2.41 7.22
C ASN A 513 15.62 2.87 6.94
N CYS A 514 15.30 3.13 5.67
CA CYS A 514 13.94 3.41 5.23
C CYS A 514 12.99 2.24 5.53
N MET A 515 13.41 1.02 5.22
CA MET A 515 12.62 -0.19 5.50
C MET A 515 12.34 -0.35 7.00
N GLN A 516 13.35 -0.17 7.86
CA GLN A 516 13.19 -0.30 9.32
C GLN A 516 12.22 0.74 9.87
N SER A 517 12.41 2.00 9.48
CA SER A 517 11.58 3.10 9.95
C SER A 517 10.12 2.96 9.48
N LEU A 518 9.88 2.55 8.24
CA LEU A 518 8.51 2.30 7.73
C LEU A 518 7.82 1.14 8.45
N LEU A 519 8.52 0.02 8.67
CA LEU A 519 7.97 -1.13 9.41
C LEU A 519 7.59 -0.76 10.84
N SER A 520 8.40 0.07 11.51
CA SER A 520 8.12 0.54 12.87
C SER A 520 6.79 1.28 12.98
N THR A 521 6.33 1.96 11.92
CA THR A 521 5.03 2.66 11.91
C THR A 521 3.82 1.72 12.00
N LYS A 522 4.00 0.44 11.60
CA LYS A 522 2.99 -0.61 11.66
C LYS A 522 3.23 -1.61 12.80
N ASN A 523 4.20 -1.36 13.68
CA ASN A 523 4.69 -2.31 14.69
C ASN A 523 5.18 -3.63 14.08
N TRP A 524 5.75 -3.57 12.87
CA TRP A 524 6.41 -4.71 12.22
C TRP A 524 7.93 -4.55 12.31
N ASN A 525 8.64 -5.65 12.03
CA ASN A 525 10.09 -5.66 11.94
C ASN A 525 10.56 -6.47 10.72
N MET A 526 11.87 -6.51 10.48
CA MET A 526 12.45 -7.18 9.31
C MET A 526 12.20 -8.71 9.31
N ILE A 527 12.07 -9.33 10.48
CA ILE A 527 11.78 -10.77 10.60
C ILE A 527 10.36 -11.05 10.11
N ASP A 528 9.42 -10.15 10.33
CA ASP A 528 8.04 -10.31 9.85
C ASP A 528 7.97 -10.31 8.31
N VAL A 529 8.82 -9.50 7.65
CA VAL A 529 8.98 -9.49 6.19
C VAL A 529 9.70 -10.74 5.70
N GLN A 530 10.78 -11.15 6.38
CA GLN A 530 11.53 -12.36 6.08
C GLN A 530 10.64 -13.61 6.09
N LYS A 531 9.74 -13.73 7.08
CA LYS A 531 8.77 -14.83 7.16
C LYS A 531 7.90 -14.96 5.90
N GLN A 532 7.55 -13.85 5.25
CA GLN A 532 6.78 -13.89 4.00
C GLN A 532 7.58 -14.49 2.84
N LEU A 533 8.89 -14.26 2.81
CA LEU A 533 9.78 -14.80 1.77
C LEU A 533 10.34 -16.19 2.09
N GLN A 534 10.20 -16.63 3.34
CA GLN A 534 10.60 -17.95 3.80
C GLN A 534 9.52 -19.00 3.48
N TRP A 535 9.63 -19.57 2.29
CA TRP A 535 8.80 -20.70 1.89
C TRP A 535 9.54 -22.02 2.10
N SER A 536 9.01 -22.87 2.98
CA SER A 536 9.65 -24.14 3.37
C SER A 536 9.89 -25.10 2.22
N LEU A 537 9.09 -25.04 1.15
CA LEU A 537 9.23 -25.92 -0.01
C LEU A 537 10.37 -25.48 -0.95
N LEU A 538 10.76 -24.19 -0.93
CA LEU A 538 11.81 -23.66 -1.79
C LEU A 538 13.14 -23.61 -1.05
N THR A 539 14.15 -24.26 -1.60
CA THR A 539 15.50 -24.23 -1.01
C THR A 539 16.18 -22.91 -1.32
N ARG A 540 16.67 -22.22 -0.28
CA ARG A 540 17.53 -21.04 -0.38
C ARG A 540 18.91 -21.35 0.19
N THR A 541 19.90 -20.55 -0.20
CA THR A 541 21.22 -20.57 0.45
C THR A 541 21.11 -20.10 1.89
N HIS A 542 22.14 -20.33 2.71
CA HIS A 542 22.22 -19.77 4.06
C HIS A 542 21.97 -18.26 4.09
N ASP A 543 22.51 -17.55 3.09
CA ASP A 543 22.38 -16.10 2.97
C ASP A 543 21.09 -15.65 2.26
N GLY A 544 20.07 -16.51 2.13
CA GLY A 544 18.75 -16.12 1.60
C GLY A 544 18.62 -16.01 0.07
N TRP A 545 19.67 -16.32 -0.69
CA TRP A 545 19.64 -16.28 -2.15
C TRP A 545 19.00 -17.53 -2.77
N LEU A 546 18.51 -17.39 -4.00
CA LEU A 546 18.18 -18.57 -4.79
C LEU A 546 19.47 -19.29 -5.21
N PRO A 547 19.50 -20.62 -5.13
CA PRO A 547 20.70 -21.38 -5.45
C PRO A 547 21.05 -21.33 -6.94
N GLU A 548 22.35 -21.35 -7.25
CA GLU A 548 22.89 -21.42 -8.63
C GLU A 548 22.68 -22.79 -9.30
N ARG A 549 22.07 -23.75 -8.61
CA ARG A 549 21.67 -25.06 -9.17
C ARG A 549 20.17 -25.24 -9.02
N THR A 550 19.58 -26.07 -9.87
CA THR A 550 18.18 -26.47 -9.71
C THR A 550 18.06 -27.36 -8.48
N PHE A 551 17.10 -27.06 -7.62
CA PHE A 551 16.74 -27.90 -6.48
C PHE A 551 15.25 -28.22 -6.56
N PRO A 552 14.87 -29.48 -6.38
CA PRO A 552 13.46 -29.85 -6.35
C PRO A 552 12.78 -29.25 -5.11
N LEU A 553 11.46 -29.10 -5.19
CA LEU A 553 10.66 -28.67 -4.05
C LEU A 553 10.76 -29.68 -2.89
N ARG A 554 10.87 -29.16 -1.66
CA ARG A 554 10.95 -29.95 -0.42
C ARG A 554 9.56 -30.42 0.03
N LEU A 555 8.89 -31.15 -0.84
CA LEU A 555 7.59 -31.77 -0.58
C LEU A 555 7.72 -32.96 0.40
N SER A 556 6.59 -33.33 1.00
CA SER A 556 6.46 -34.49 1.90
C SER A 556 6.65 -35.84 1.15
N LYS A 557 6.33 -36.98 1.80
CA LYS A 557 6.67 -38.32 1.26
C LYS A 557 5.90 -38.67 -0.02
N GLU A 558 4.64 -38.26 -0.14
CA GLU A 558 3.79 -38.58 -1.29
C GLU A 558 3.78 -37.41 -2.28
N LYS A 559 4.65 -37.50 -3.29
CA LYS A 559 4.87 -36.43 -4.25
C LYS A 559 4.22 -36.77 -5.59
N PHE A 560 3.56 -35.79 -6.17
CA PHE A 560 2.89 -35.93 -7.44
C PHE A 560 3.47 -34.94 -8.45
N ALA A 561 3.67 -35.40 -9.68
CA ALA A 561 4.12 -34.60 -10.79
C ALA A 561 2.96 -33.90 -11.51
N ARG A 562 1.79 -34.54 -11.60
CA ARG A 562 0.63 -34.04 -12.38
C ARG A 562 -0.72 -34.45 -11.82
N VAL A 563 -1.72 -33.60 -12.05
CA VAL A 563 -3.15 -33.87 -11.89
C VAL A 563 -3.74 -34.25 -13.24
N HIS A 564 -4.22 -35.49 -13.38
CA HIS A 564 -4.92 -35.95 -14.58
C HIS A 564 -6.43 -35.84 -14.49
N GLY A 565 -7.02 -35.92 -13.29
CA GLY A 565 -8.47 -36.00 -13.19
C GLY A 565 -9.00 -36.57 -11.88
N ILE A 566 -10.29 -36.93 -11.89
CA ILE A 566 -11.01 -37.52 -10.77
C ILE A 566 -12.04 -38.53 -11.27
N SER A 567 -12.23 -39.62 -10.53
CA SER A 567 -13.25 -40.65 -10.82
C SER A 567 -14.19 -40.86 -9.64
N PHE A 568 -15.49 -40.93 -9.92
CA PHE A 568 -16.54 -41.19 -8.95
C PHE A 568 -17.15 -42.57 -9.21
N TYR A 569 -17.04 -43.47 -8.24
CA TYR A 569 -17.62 -44.80 -8.29
C TYR A 569 -19.00 -44.77 -7.64
N ILE A 570 -20.05 -44.70 -8.45
CA ILE A 570 -21.43 -44.49 -7.97
C ILE A 570 -21.89 -45.64 -7.06
N GLU A 571 -21.45 -46.86 -7.37
CA GLU A 571 -21.82 -48.06 -6.64
C GLU A 571 -21.23 -48.13 -5.24
N THR A 572 -19.95 -47.75 -5.09
CA THR A 572 -19.22 -47.85 -3.82
C THR A 572 -19.26 -46.55 -3.01
N GLY A 573 -19.47 -45.40 -3.65
CA GLY A 573 -19.27 -44.09 -3.06
C GLY A 573 -17.83 -43.58 -3.15
N GLU A 574 -16.90 -44.39 -3.66
CA GLU A 574 -15.47 -44.08 -3.68
C GLU A 574 -15.15 -42.94 -4.66
N ILE A 575 -14.25 -42.05 -4.23
CA ILE A 575 -13.72 -40.96 -5.05
C ILE A 575 -12.22 -41.20 -5.22
N LYS A 576 -11.78 -41.43 -6.45
CA LYS A 576 -10.37 -41.65 -6.77
C LYS A 576 -9.79 -40.45 -7.49
N PHE A 577 -8.67 -39.97 -6.97
CA PHE A 577 -7.89 -38.93 -7.63
C PHE A 577 -6.91 -39.58 -8.63
N LEU A 578 -6.90 -39.05 -9.85
CA LEU A 578 -6.01 -39.53 -10.90
C LEU A 578 -4.77 -38.64 -10.91
N PHE A 579 -3.81 -38.96 -10.06
CA PHE A 579 -2.53 -38.25 -9.96
C PHE A 579 -1.40 -39.06 -10.60
N GLN A 580 -0.42 -38.36 -11.16
CA GLN A 580 0.83 -38.98 -11.61
C GLN A 580 1.87 -38.87 -10.50
N ASP A 581 2.34 -40.01 -9.99
CA ASP A 581 3.43 -40.04 -9.00
C ASP A 581 4.69 -39.39 -9.55
N ALA A 582 5.40 -38.64 -8.71
CA ALA A 582 6.74 -38.17 -9.00
C ALA A 582 7.72 -39.36 -8.94
N GLY A 583 8.08 -39.89 -10.11
CA GLY A 583 9.08 -40.95 -10.22
C GLY A 583 10.51 -40.44 -9.98
N SER A 584 11.51 -41.32 -10.12
CA SER A 584 12.93 -40.92 -10.04
C SER A 584 13.35 -39.93 -11.14
N SER A 585 12.58 -39.86 -12.24
CA SER A 585 12.86 -39.01 -13.40
C SER A 585 12.05 -37.70 -13.45
N MET A 586 10.98 -37.56 -12.65
CA MET A 586 10.11 -36.39 -12.66
C MET A 586 10.06 -35.76 -11.28
N GLU A 587 10.26 -34.44 -11.22
CA GLU A 587 10.18 -33.71 -9.97
C GLU A 587 8.73 -33.65 -9.46
N GLY A 588 8.56 -33.77 -8.15
CA GLY A 588 7.27 -33.55 -7.51
C GLY A 588 6.93 -32.07 -7.52
N LEU A 589 5.72 -31.74 -7.98
CA LEU A 589 5.19 -30.38 -8.02
C LEU A 589 4.20 -30.10 -6.89
N PHE A 590 3.46 -31.11 -6.43
CA PHE A 590 2.54 -30.99 -5.29
C PHE A 590 2.53 -32.29 -4.47
N ASP A 591 1.94 -32.24 -3.28
CA ASP A 591 1.80 -33.41 -2.40
C ASP A 591 0.39 -33.54 -1.81
N ALA A 592 0.17 -34.55 -0.96
CA ALA A 592 -1.12 -34.79 -0.33
C ALA A 592 -1.58 -33.63 0.57
N GLN A 593 -0.65 -32.87 1.16
CA GLN A 593 -0.99 -31.71 1.99
C GLN A 593 -1.59 -30.59 1.13
N ASP A 594 -1.08 -30.37 -0.08
CA ASP A 594 -1.64 -29.42 -1.04
C ASP A 594 -3.08 -29.79 -1.43
N VAL A 595 -3.35 -31.09 -1.64
CA VAL A 595 -4.70 -31.59 -1.95
C VAL A 595 -5.66 -31.30 -0.78
N LEU A 596 -5.25 -31.61 0.44
CA LEU A 596 -6.05 -31.35 1.64
C LEU A 596 -6.28 -29.85 1.86
N GLU A 597 -5.26 -29.02 1.64
CA GLU A 597 -5.35 -27.56 1.74
C GLU A 597 -6.41 -27.01 0.78
N VAL A 598 -6.34 -27.39 -0.50
CA VAL A 598 -7.29 -26.96 -1.53
C VAL A 598 -8.72 -27.41 -1.21
N MET A 599 -8.91 -28.68 -0.85
CA MET A 599 -10.24 -29.25 -0.58
C MET A 599 -10.87 -28.66 0.68
N ARG A 600 -10.11 -28.62 1.79
CA ARG A 600 -10.63 -28.17 3.10
C ARG A 600 -10.88 -26.68 3.16
N LYS A 601 -10.02 -25.88 2.52
CA LYS A 601 -10.22 -24.43 2.45
C LYS A 601 -11.18 -24.03 1.32
N GLY A 602 -11.51 -24.93 0.41
CA GLY A 602 -12.41 -24.66 -0.72
C GLY A 602 -11.79 -23.72 -1.75
N LEU A 603 -10.49 -23.89 -2.03
CA LEU A 603 -9.70 -23.01 -2.90
C LEU A 603 -9.89 -23.38 -4.37
N VAL A 604 -10.87 -22.78 -5.03
CA VAL A 604 -11.13 -23.05 -6.45
C VAL A 604 -10.03 -22.46 -7.35
N TYR A 605 -9.52 -21.28 -7.00
CA TYR A 605 -8.41 -20.62 -7.68
C TYR A 605 -7.79 -19.56 -6.78
N GLY A 606 -6.64 -19.03 -7.20
CA GLY A 606 -6.01 -17.88 -6.57
C GLY A 606 -5.75 -16.73 -7.54
N ILE A 607 -5.94 -15.50 -7.08
CA ILE A 607 -5.38 -14.29 -7.69
C ILE A 607 -4.45 -13.66 -6.66
N PHE A 608 -3.30 -13.19 -7.13
CA PHE A 608 -2.25 -12.62 -6.31
C PHE A 608 -1.60 -11.45 -7.04
N THR A 609 -1.23 -10.40 -6.33
CA THR A 609 -0.50 -9.25 -6.87
C THR A 609 0.43 -8.67 -5.81
N LEU A 610 1.58 -8.13 -6.19
CA LEU A 610 2.27 -7.16 -5.32
C LEU A 610 2.09 -5.75 -5.83
N ASP A 611 1.36 -4.96 -5.03
CA ASP A 611 0.98 -3.59 -5.31
C ASP A 611 1.85 -2.59 -4.53
N GLN A 612 1.68 -1.30 -4.82
CA GLN A 612 2.32 -0.24 -4.05
C GLN A 612 1.61 -0.09 -2.68
N PRO A 613 2.31 -0.16 -1.54
CA PRO A 613 1.67 -0.09 -0.22
C PRO A 613 1.08 1.28 0.11
N ASN A 614 1.77 2.34 -0.32
CA ASN A 614 1.35 3.72 -0.09
C ASN A 614 1.61 4.56 -1.34
N ILE A 615 0.54 5.14 -1.86
CA ILE A 615 0.52 6.02 -3.03
C ILE A 615 1.41 7.26 -2.80
N GLU A 616 1.46 7.79 -1.57
CA GLU A 616 2.27 8.95 -1.20
C GLU A 616 3.78 8.72 -1.30
N TYR A 617 4.19 7.44 -1.30
CA TYR A 617 5.58 7.02 -1.39
C TYR A 617 5.79 6.26 -2.71
N PRO A 618 5.89 6.95 -3.87
CA PRO A 618 6.13 6.32 -5.17
C PRO A 618 7.25 5.28 -5.13
N SER A 619 8.30 5.58 -4.40
CA SER A 619 9.55 4.83 -4.35
C SER A 619 9.58 3.91 -3.13
N HIS A 620 8.43 3.38 -2.69
CA HIS A 620 8.37 2.58 -1.48
C HIS A 620 9.32 1.38 -1.54
N PRO A 621 10.15 1.11 -0.51
CA PRO A 621 11.10 0.00 -0.54
C PRO A 621 10.45 -1.39 -0.35
N PHE A 622 9.14 -1.41 -0.17
CA PHE A 622 8.30 -2.62 -0.12
C PHE A 622 7.20 -2.58 -1.17
N GLN A 623 6.73 -3.76 -1.56
CA GLN A 623 5.44 -3.98 -2.20
C GLN A 623 4.49 -4.69 -1.23
N GLU A 624 3.19 -4.49 -1.41
CA GLU A 624 2.14 -5.08 -0.57
C GLU A 624 1.48 -6.24 -1.30
N MET A 625 1.49 -7.40 -0.66
CA MET A 625 0.76 -8.58 -1.12
C MET A 625 -0.74 -8.33 -1.03
N ARG A 626 -1.43 -8.56 -2.15
CA ARG A 626 -2.89 -8.64 -2.20
C ARG A 626 -3.26 -9.93 -2.88
N TYR A 627 -4.22 -10.64 -2.31
CA TYR A 627 -4.62 -11.93 -2.82
C TYR A 627 -6.09 -12.23 -2.53
N GLY A 628 -6.64 -13.13 -3.32
CA GLY A 628 -7.99 -13.65 -3.15
C GLY A 628 -8.07 -15.09 -3.64
N PRO A 629 -8.89 -15.94 -3.00
CA PRO A 629 -9.73 -15.65 -1.83
C PRO A 629 -8.90 -15.48 -0.56
N SER A 630 -9.46 -14.82 0.47
CA SER A 630 -8.79 -14.61 1.77
C SER A 630 -8.36 -15.92 2.46
N LYS A 631 -9.04 -17.02 2.16
CA LYS A 631 -8.69 -18.38 2.62
C LYS A 631 -7.32 -18.88 2.13
N LEU A 632 -6.71 -18.20 1.16
CA LEU A 632 -5.31 -18.43 0.75
C LEU A 632 -4.29 -18.07 1.83
N SER A 633 -4.66 -17.39 2.93
CA SER A 633 -3.69 -17.15 4.01
C SER A 633 -3.13 -18.47 4.55
N ASP A 634 -1.86 -18.46 4.97
CA ASP A 634 -1.21 -19.57 5.70
C ASP A 634 -1.26 -20.90 4.93
N THR A 635 -0.76 -20.87 3.70
CA THR A 635 -1.11 -21.85 2.66
C THR A 635 0.08 -21.94 1.71
N HIS A 636 0.49 -23.15 1.34
CA HIS A 636 1.57 -23.32 0.36
C HIS A 636 1.15 -22.84 -1.02
N TYR A 637 -0.16 -22.76 -1.28
CA TYR A 637 -0.70 -22.15 -2.49
C TYR A 637 -0.32 -20.66 -2.56
N LEU A 638 -0.57 -19.88 -1.51
CA LEU A 638 -0.21 -18.45 -1.48
C LEU A 638 1.29 -18.22 -1.62
N SER A 639 2.11 -19.01 -0.92
CA SER A 639 3.57 -18.94 -1.08
C SER A 639 4.00 -19.20 -2.53
N THR A 640 3.37 -20.18 -3.20
CA THR A 640 3.64 -20.45 -4.62
C THR A 640 3.28 -19.25 -5.50
N LEU A 641 2.12 -18.63 -5.27
CA LEU A 641 1.68 -17.43 -5.99
C LEU A 641 2.66 -16.26 -5.80
N LEU A 642 3.09 -16.01 -4.56
CA LEU A 642 4.07 -15.00 -4.21
C LEU A 642 5.40 -15.24 -4.92
N HIS A 643 5.96 -16.45 -4.81
CA HIS A 643 7.28 -16.74 -5.39
C HIS A 643 7.29 -16.71 -6.91
N ALA A 644 6.21 -17.16 -7.56
CA ALA A 644 6.07 -17.07 -9.01
C ALA A 644 6.02 -15.61 -9.50
N ASP A 645 5.23 -14.75 -8.84
CA ASP A 645 5.21 -13.32 -9.14
C ASP A 645 6.57 -12.65 -8.90
N TYR A 646 7.18 -12.94 -7.75
CA TYR A 646 8.45 -12.33 -7.37
C TYR A 646 9.58 -12.74 -8.32
N LEU A 647 9.62 -14.00 -8.75
CA LEU A 647 10.52 -14.48 -9.79
C LEU A 647 10.32 -13.74 -11.12
N LEU A 648 9.08 -13.57 -11.56
CA LEU A 648 8.75 -12.83 -12.78
C LEU A 648 9.26 -11.38 -12.72
N LYS A 649 9.15 -10.73 -11.56
CA LYS A 649 9.72 -9.39 -11.33
C LYS A 649 11.23 -9.37 -11.36
N MET A 650 11.89 -10.32 -10.71
CA MET A 650 13.35 -10.40 -10.73
C MET A 650 13.87 -10.60 -12.16
N LEU A 651 13.21 -11.47 -12.94
CA LEU A 651 13.56 -11.73 -14.34
C LEU A 651 13.33 -10.51 -15.24
N SER A 652 12.20 -9.82 -15.08
CA SER A 652 11.86 -8.65 -15.91
C SER A 652 12.72 -7.42 -15.60
N THR A 653 13.12 -7.22 -14.34
CA THR A 653 13.96 -6.10 -13.89
C THR A 653 15.46 -6.40 -13.93
N GLY A 654 15.84 -7.67 -14.03
CA GLY A 654 17.24 -8.08 -13.96
C GLY A 654 17.85 -8.09 -12.57
N THR A 655 17.08 -7.79 -11.52
CA THR A 655 17.57 -7.75 -10.13
C THR A 655 17.00 -8.89 -9.29
N GLU A 656 17.88 -9.67 -8.65
CA GLU A 656 17.51 -10.65 -7.62
C GLU A 656 17.51 -9.98 -6.25
N VAL A 657 16.55 -10.33 -5.40
CA VAL A 657 16.46 -9.86 -4.01
C VAL A 657 16.63 -11.02 -3.05
N CYS A 658 17.52 -10.85 -2.07
CA CYS A 658 17.73 -11.80 -0.99
C CYS A 658 16.48 -11.92 -0.09
N SER A 659 16.20 -13.11 0.43
CA SER A 659 15.09 -13.30 1.40
C SER A 659 15.43 -12.95 2.84
N GLU A 660 16.70 -12.72 3.14
CA GLU A 660 17.22 -12.44 4.48
C GLU A 660 17.54 -10.95 4.61
N PRO A 661 17.26 -10.30 5.76
CA PRO A 661 17.67 -8.92 6.01
C PRO A 661 19.20 -8.77 5.86
N PRO A 662 19.71 -7.69 5.22
CA PRO A 662 19.02 -6.45 4.84
C PRO A 662 18.29 -6.49 3.49
N PHE A 663 18.00 -7.68 2.96
CA PHE A 663 17.35 -7.92 1.65
C PHE A 663 18.17 -7.35 0.50
N GLU A 664 19.47 -7.66 0.51
CA GLU A 664 20.43 -7.24 -0.50
C GLU A 664 19.94 -7.52 -1.92
N MET A 665 20.45 -6.72 -2.87
CA MET A 665 20.15 -6.86 -4.28
C MET A 665 21.41 -7.25 -5.06
N ARG A 666 21.25 -8.12 -6.04
CA ARG A 666 22.31 -8.45 -7.00
C ARG A 666 21.73 -8.58 -8.41
N GLN A 667 22.58 -8.52 -9.43
CA GLN A 667 22.13 -8.82 -10.79
C GLN A 667 21.73 -10.30 -10.87
N THR A 668 20.60 -10.57 -11.54
CA THR A 668 20.14 -11.94 -11.78
C THR A 668 21.15 -12.78 -12.56
N VAL A 669 21.91 -12.15 -13.47
CA VAL A 669 23.01 -12.80 -14.24
C VAL A 669 24.15 -13.28 -13.35
N ASP A 670 24.39 -12.61 -12.22
CA ASP A 670 25.37 -13.00 -11.22
C ASP A 670 24.78 -13.98 -10.19
N GLY A 671 23.46 -14.18 -10.23
CA GLY A 671 22.69 -15.01 -9.31
C GLY A 671 22.08 -16.23 -9.97
N PHE A 672 20.78 -16.43 -9.75
CA PHE A 672 20.11 -17.66 -10.18
C PHE A 672 20.11 -17.89 -11.70
N LEU A 673 20.31 -16.87 -12.54
CA LEU A 673 20.37 -17.07 -14.00
C LEU A 673 21.62 -17.83 -14.45
N LYS A 674 22.67 -17.92 -13.62
CA LYS A 674 23.86 -18.74 -13.93
C LYS A 674 23.52 -20.18 -14.30
N ARG A 675 22.43 -20.71 -13.74
CA ARG A 675 21.97 -22.09 -13.94
C ARG A 675 21.27 -22.34 -15.27
N LEU A 676 20.80 -21.29 -15.94
CA LEU A 676 20.09 -21.40 -17.20
C LEU A 676 21.08 -21.60 -18.37
N PRO A 677 20.68 -22.29 -19.45
CA PRO A 677 21.48 -22.35 -20.65
C PRO A 677 21.52 -20.98 -21.34
N GLU A 678 22.62 -20.69 -22.05
CA GLU A 678 22.88 -19.35 -22.60
C GLU A 678 21.73 -18.84 -23.50
N TRP A 679 21.18 -19.70 -24.35
CA TRP A 679 20.06 -19.32 -25.22
C TRP A 679 18.83 -18.85 -24.41
N LEU A 680 18.54 -19.47 -23.26
CA LEU A 680 17.41 -19.09 -22.41
C LEU A 680 17.70 -17.80 -21.64
N LYS A 681 18.96 -17.54 -21.25
CA LYS A 681 19.36 -16.24 -20.70
C LYS A 681 19.15 -15.12 -21.71
N GLN A 682 19.43 -15.37 -23.00
CA GLN A 682 19.20 -14.40 -24.07
C GLN A 682 17.70 -14.09 -24.25
N GLU A 683 16.84 -15.12 -24.20
CA GLU A 683 15.37 -14.95 -24.25
C GLU A 683 14.81 -14.24 -23.01
N LEU A 684 15.45 -14.41 -21.85
CA LEU A 684 15.07 -13.80 -20.58
C LEU A 684 15.83 -12.52 -20.23
N LYS A 685 16.41 -11.84 -21.24
CA LYS A 685 17.03 -10.54 -20.99
C LYS A 685 16.06 -9.58 -20.29
N PRO A 686 16.52 -8.87 -19.25
CA PRO A 686 15.75 -7.81 -18.59
C PRO A 686 15.26 -6.78 -19.60
N ILE A 687 14.15 -6.10 -19.28
CA ILE A 687 13.48 -5.16 -20.19
C ILE A 687 14.41 -4.01 -20.61
N ASP A 688 15.22 -3.51 -19.68
CA ASP A 688 16.18 -2.42 -19.91
C ASP A 688 17.34 -2.83 -20.84
N GLU A 689 17.60 -4.13 -21.01
CA GLU A 689 18.65 -4.68 -21.88
C GLU A 689 18.17 -5.05 -23.28
N ARG A 690 16.88 -4.96 -23.56
CA ARG A 690 16.31 -5.28 -24.88
C ARG A 690 16.51 -4.14 -25.87
N LYS A 691 16.49 -4.49 -27.16
CA LYS A 691 16.63 -3.52 -28.25
C LYS A 691 15.47 -2.53 -28.21
N ASP A 692 15.74 -1.29 -28.59
CA ASP A 692 14.74 -0.22 -28.63
C ASP A 692 14.07 0.06 -27.28
N SER A 693 14.77 -0.24 -26.16
CA SER A 693 14.45 0.26 -24.82
C SER A 693 14.70 1.77 -24.73
N VAL A 694 14.01 2.53 -25.58
CA VAL A 694 13.60 3.87 -25.19
C VAL A 694 12.71 3.62 -23.99
N ILE A 695 13.23 3.92 -22.80
CA ILE A 695 12.47 3.84 -21.56
C ILE A 695 11.36 4.89 -21.68
N ILE A 696 10.29 4.53 -22.38
CA ILE A 696 9.00 5.16 -22.26
C ILE A 696 8.61 4.73 -20.87
N ASP A 697 8.66 5.69 -19.96
CA ASP A 697 8.47 5.45 -18.55
C ASP A 697 6.96 5.17 -18.34
N SER A 698 6.50 4.02 -18.77
CA SER A 698 5.18 3.50 -18.52
C SER A 698 5.29 2.46 -17.43
N VAL A 699 4.41 2.53 -16.45
CA VAL A 699 4.37 1.54 -15.39
C VAL A 699 3.62 0.32 -15.93
N HIS A 700 4.22 -0.85 -15.81
CA HIS A 700 3.65 -2.08 -16.36
C HIS A 700 3.46 -3.12 -15.26
N ARG A 701 2.37 -3.88 -15.39
CA ARG A 701 2.12 -5.11 -14.62
C ARG A 701 2.26 -6.30 -15.54
N PHE A 702 2.98 -7.32 -15.11
CA PHE A 702 2.97 -8.62 -15.76
C PHE A 702 2.06 -9.59 -15.02
N TRP A 703 1.14 -10.22 -15.74
CA TRP A 703 0.26 -11.24 -15.19
C TRP A 703 0.67 -12.61 -15.69
N ILE A 704 0.92 -13.55 -14.77
CA ILE A 704 0.90 -14.98 -15.09
C ILE A 704 -0.57 -15.40 -15.11
N GLU A 705 -1.07 -15.78 -16.28
CA GLU A 705 -2.46 -16.21 -16.45
C GLU A 705 -2.53 -17.65 -16.94
N ALA A 706 -3.49 -18.37 -16.38
CA ALA A 706 -3.89 -19.67 -16.91
C ALA A 706 -4.77 -19.46 -18.16
N GLY A 707 -4.47 -20.21 -19.22
CA GLY A 707 -5.30 -20.28 -20.40
C GLY A 707 -6.50 -21.22 -20.22
N GLU A 708 -7.09 -21.62 -21.34
CA GLU A 708 -8.23 -22.53 -21.36
C GLU A 708 -7.83 -23.93 -20.87
N ILE A 709 -8.59 -24.49 -19.92
CA ILE A 709 -8.42 -25.86 -19.43
C ILE A 709 -9.47 -26.72 -20.13
N THR A 710 -9.01 -27.55 -21.07
CA THR A 710 -9.89 -28.53 -21.70
C THR A 710 -10.12 -29.70 -20.75
N TYR A 711 -11.38 -30.13 -20.59
CA TYR A 711 -11.73 -31.33 -19.85
C TYR A 711 -12.65 -32.25 -20.66
N GLU A 712 -12.53 -33.55 -20.40
CA GLU A 712 -13.36 -34.61 -20.97
C GLU A 712 -14.00 -35.40 -19.84
N HIS A 713 -15.23 -35.86 -20.00
CA HIS A 713 -15.86 -36.76 -19.04
C HIS A 713 -16.33 -38.03 -19.73
N THR A 714 -16.13 -39.17 -19.08
CA THR A 714 -16.56 -40.49 -19.57
C THR A 714 -17.43 -41.17 -18.53
N PHE A 715 -18.49 -41.83 -18.97
CA PHE A 715 -19.34 -42.65 -18.11
C PHE A 715 -19.20 -44.12 -18.51
N ASP A 716 -18.66 -44.93 -17.60
CA ASP A 716 -18.63 -46.39 -17.73
C ASP A 716 -19.89 -46.96 -17.09
N GLU A 717 -20.91 -47.23 -17.93
CA GLU A 717 -22.20 -47.79 -17.50
C GLU A 717 -22.05 -49.12 -16.76
N ASN A 718 -21.07 -49.95 -17.12
CA ASN A 718 -20.92 -51.28 -16.56
C ASN A 718 -20.43 -51.24 -15.11
N ASN A 719 -19.55 -50.27 -14.82
CA ASN A 719 -18.95 -50.12 -13.48
C ASN A 719 -19.57 -48.97 -12.68
N GLY A 720 -20.48 -48.19 -13.28
CA GLY A 720 -21.06 -47.00 -12.67
C GLY A 720 -20.00 -45.96 -12.32
N VAL A 721 -18.99 -45.77 -13.19
CA VAL A 721 -17.87 -44.85 -12.93
C VAL A 721 -17.99 -43.63 -13.82
N ILE A 722 -18.00 -42.44 -13.20
CA ILE A 722 -17.86 -41.16 -13.91
C ILE A 722 -16.43 -40.70 -13.75
N THR A 723 -15.70 -40.54 -14.84
CA THR A 723 -14.32 -40.03 -14.82
C THR A 723 -14.23 -38.71 -15.55
N TYR A 724 -13.61 -37.71 -14.92
CA TYR A 724 -13.24 -36.44 -15.53
C TYR A 724 -11.73 -36.41 -15.77
N TYR A 725 -11.30 -36.18 -17.00
CA TYR A 725 -9.91 -35.97 -17.39
C TYR A 725 -9.65 -34.49 -17.66
N LEU A 726 -8.49 -34.00 -17.23
CA LEU A 726 -8.00 -32.66 -17.45
C LEU A 726 -6.83 -32.67 -18.44
N SER A 727 -6.85 -31.76 -19.40
CA SER A 727 -5.70 -31.48 -20.27
C SER A 727 -4.61 -30.69 -19.53
N ASP A 728 -3.47 -30.47 -20.21
CA ASP A 728 -2.46 -29.56 -19.70
C ASP A 728 -2.93 -28.10 -19.78
N VAL A 729 -2.50 -27.27 -18.84
CA VAL A 729 -2.95 -25.87 -18.77
C VAL A 729 -1.91 -24.98 -19.43
N PRO A 730 -2.22 -24.33 -20.57
CA PRO A 730 -1.30 -23.39 -21.18
C PRO A 730 -1.16 -22.17 -20.29
N MET A 731 0.03 -21.93 -19.77
CA MET A 731 0.34 -20.74 -18.97
C MET A 731 0.90 -19.63 -19.87
N CYS A 732 0.51 -18.39 -19.62
CA CYS A 732 1.01 -17.25 -20.38
C CYS A 732 1.37 -16.08 -19.46
N VAL A 733 2.30 -15.25 -19.91
CA VAL A 733 2.61 -13.96 -19.31
C VAL A 733 2.03 -12.87 -20.18
N LYS A 734 1.14 -12.05 -19.60
CA LYS A 734 0.57 -10.88 -20.26
C LYS A 734 1.16 -9.62 -19.67
N LYS A 735 1.47 -8.65 -20.54
CA LYS A 735 1.81 -7.29 -20.15
C LYS A 735 0.55 -6.46 -20.09
N GLN A 736 0.40 -5.68 -19.03
CA GLN A 736 -0.67 -4.72 -18.85
C GLN A 736 -0.07 -3.34 -18.56
N LEU A 737 -0.43 -2.33 -19.34
CA LEU A 737 -0.10 -0.94 -19.01
C LEU A 737 -0.90 -0.54 -17.77
N MET A 738 -0.25 0.09 -16.80
CA MET A 738 -0.93 0.64 -15.64
C MET A 738 -1.09 2.16 -15.78
N LYS A 739 -2.23 2.68 -15.32
CA LYS A 739 -2.54 4.12 -15.27
C LYS A 739 -3.06 4.49 -13.89
N TYR A 740 -2.81 5.72 -13.48
CA TYR A 740 -3.47 6.25 -12.30
C TYR A 740 -4.96 6.47 -12.59
N ASP A 741 -5.83 5.94 -11.74
CA ASP A 741 -7.26 6.24 -11.75
C ASP A 741 -7.53 7.65 -11.21
N GLU A 742 -8.82 8.03 -11.12
CA GLU A 742 -9.20 9.35 -10.62
C GLU A 742 -8.76 9.55 -9.18
N GLU A 743 -8.77 8.48 -8.38
CA GLU A 743 -8.37 8.41 -6.98
C GLU A 743 -6.86 8.32 -6.76
N GLY A 744 -6.05 8.28 -7.83
CA GLY A 744 -4.60 8.20 -7.77
C GLY A 744 -4.05 6.81 -7.47
N ASN A 745 -4.88 5.77 -7.48
CA ASN A 745 -4.44 4.37 -7.44
C ASN A 745 -3.93 3.95 -8.81
N LEU A 746 -2.92 3.10 -8.81
CA LEU A 746 -2.39 2.54 -10.05
C LEU A 746 -3.23 1.32 -10.45
N ILE A 747 -3.99 1.42 -11.54
CA ILE A 747 -4.89 0.37 -12.04
C ILE A 747 -4.48 -0.11 -13.43
N ASP A 748 -4.88 -1.32 -13.78
CA ASP A 748 -4.65 -1.91 -15.09
C ASP A 748 -5.50 -1.22 -16.18
N ASN A 749 -4.85 -0.80 -17.26
CA ASN A 749 -5.49 -0.09 -18.37
C ASN A 749 -6.16 -1.06 -19.34
N THR A 750 -7.47 -1.23 -19.26
CA THR A 750 -8.24 -2.26 -20.01
C THR A 750 -8.23 -2.11 -21.55
N SER A 751 -7.71 -1.01 -22.10
CA SER A 751 -7.59 -0.85 -23.55
C SER A 751 -6.55 -1.85 -24.11
N LYS A 752 -6.99 -2.81 -24.93
CA LYS A 752 -6.09 -3.71 -25.65
C LYS A 752 -5.41 -2.95 -26.80
N PRO A 753 -4.08 -2.79 -26.83
CA PRO A 753 -3.39 -2.39 -28.04
C PRO A 753 -3.32 -3.58 -29.00
N ASP A 754 -3.65 -3.36 -30.28
CA ASP A 754 -3.78 -4.46 -31.24
C ASP A 754 -2.45 -5.05 -31.71
N GLU A 755 -1.29 -4.44 -31.46
CA GLU A 755 0.03 -5.02 -31.77
C GLU A 755 1.13 -4.30 -30.95
N ASP A 756 1.43 -4.78 -29.74
CA ASP A 756 2.44 -4.18 -28.87
C ASP A 756 3.85 -4.73 -29.19
N GLN A 757 4.74 -3.89 -29.72
CA GLN A 757 6.14 -4.21 -30.02
C GLN A 757 7.11 -3.71 -28.95
N THR A 758 6.64 -3.25 -27.79
CA THR A 758 7.57 -2.73 -26.78
C THR A 758 8.45 -3.83 -26.17
N PRO A 759 9.59 -3.46 -25.55
CA PRO A 759 10.44 -4.39 -24.82
C PRO A 759 9.71 -5.26 -23.78
N GLU A 760 8.71 -4.71 -23.09
CA GLU A 760 7.87 -5.46 -22.15
C GLU A 760 7.02 -6.52 -22.85
N ALA A 761 6.43 -6.19 -24.00
CA ALA A 761 5.63 -7.15 -24.76
C ALA A 761 6.51 -8.25 -25.36
N GLU A 762 7.73 -7.91 -25.77
CA GLU A 762 8.74 -8.88 -26.19
C GLU A 762 9.13 -9.83 -25.05
N PHE A 763 9.40 -9.30 -23.85
CA PHE A 763 9.68 -10.10 -22.65
C PHE A 763 8.52 -11.05 -22.34
N ALA A 764 7.28 -10.54 -22.32
CA ALA A 764 6.09 -11.34 -22.04
C ALA A 764 5.89 -12.48 -23.07
N ARG A 765 6.10 -12.19 -24.37
CA ARG A 765 6.06 -13.22 -25.43
C ARG A 765 7.15 -14.27 -25.28
N ALA A 766 8.39 -13.86 -25.02
CA ALA A 766 9.52 -14.78 -24.85
C ALA A 766 9.30 -15.69 -23.62
N PHE A 767 8.86 -15.11 -22.50
CA PHE A 767 8.53 -15.86 -21.29
C PHE A 767 7.40 -16.86 -21.54
N THR A 768 6.31 -16.42 -22.20
CA THR A 768 5.17 -17.30 -22.54
C THR A 768 5.60 -18.48 -23.41
N LYS A 769 6.38 -18.18 -24.46
CA LYS A 769 6.86 -19.20 -25.41
C LYS A 769 7.71 -20.27 -24.74
N HIS A 770 8.49 -19.90 -23.74
CA HIS A 770 9.44 -20.77 -23.05
C HIS A 770 9.02 -21.12 -21.61
N TYR A 771 7.73 -21.00 -21.29
CA TYR A 771 7.24 -21.13 -19.91
C TYR A 771 7.59 -22.49 -19.29
N GLU A 772 7.42 -23.58 -20.03
CA GLU A 772 7.71 -24.93 -19.54
C GLU A 772 9.21 -25.15 -19.34
N GLU A 773 10.05 -24.66 -20.26
CA GLU A 773 11.51 -24.73 -20.12
C GLU A 773 12.01 -23.92 -18.94
N ILE A 774 11.47 -22.71 -18.72
CA ILE A 774 11.76 -21.89 -17.54
C ILE A 774 11.32 -22.64 -16.29
N GLY A 775 10.09 -23.16 -16.28
CA GLY A 775 9.53 -23.90 -15.15
C GLY A 775 10.31 -25.14 -14.75
N SER A 776 11.05 -25.76 -15.67
CA SER A 776 11.96 -26.87 -15.35
C SER A 776 13.15 -26.47 -14.46
N TYR A 777 13.50 -25.18 -14.42
CA TYR A 777 14.49 -24.63 -13.49
C TYR A 777 13.82 -23.97 -12.27
N PHE A 778 12.60 -23.45 -12.42
CA PHE A 778 11.82 -22.76 -11.39
C PHE A 778 10.49 -23.49 -11.17
N PRO A 779 10.47 -24.58 -10.38
CA PRO A 779 9.32 -25.48 -10.26
C PRO A 779 8.07 -24.80 -9.69
N GLU A 780 8.20 -23.67 -9.00
CA GLU A 780 7.08 -22.83 -8.56
C GLU A 780 6.18 -22.39 -9.72
N LEU A 781 6.71 -22.20 -10.94
CA LEU A 781 5.91 -21.87 -12.13
C LEU A 781 5.07 -23.06 -12.58
N LEU A 782 5.66 -24.25 -12.70
CA LEU A 782 4.93 -25.47 -13.08
C LEU A 782 3.94 -25.92 -12.01
N ARG A 783 4.22 -25.60 -10.74
CA ARG A 783 3.30 -25.88 -9.65
C ARG A 783 1.99 -25.10 -9.76
N LEU A 784 2.00 -23.88 -10.34
CA LEU A 784 0.78 -23.08 -10.52
C LEU A 784 -0.31 -23.82 -11.29
N LYS A 785 0.04 -24.48 -12.40
CA LYS A 785 -0.94 -25.23 -13.21
C LYS A 785 -1.53 -26.41 -12.45
N GLU A 786 -0.74 -27.11 -11.67
CA GLU A 786 -1.22 -28.29 -10.92
C GLU A 786 -2.11 -27.88 -9.74
N LEU A 787 -1.78 -26.79 -9.02
CA LEU A 787 -2.64 -26.24 -7.97
C LEU A 787 -3.97 -25.72 -8.54
N LEU A 788 -3.96 -25.12 -9.73
CA LEU A 788 -5.19 -24.75 -10.44
C LEU A 788 -6.04 -25.97 -10.79
N LYS A 789 -5.44 -27.04 -11.33
CA LYS A 789 -6.17 -28.28 -11.63
C LYS A 789 -6.82 -28.88 -10.38
N LEU A 790 -6.16 -28.86 -9.22
CA LEU A 790 -6.78 -29.27 -7.95
C LEU A 790 -8.03 -28.45 -7.63
N GLY A 791 -7.98 -27.14 -7.84
CA GLY A 791 -9.13 -26.25 -7.72
C GLY A 791 -10.26 -26.60 -8.70
N VAL A 792 -9.95 -27.05 -9.91
CA VAL A 792 -10.94 -27.56 -10.88
C VAL A 792 -11.56 -28.87 -10.41
N LEU A 793 -10.78 -29.80 -9.83
CA LEU A 793 -11.34 -31.03 -9.26
C LEU A 793 -12.37 -30.72 -8.15
N LEU A 794 -12.10 -29.69 -7.33
CA LEU A 794 -13.07 -29.21 -6.33
C LEU A 794 -14.38 -28.70 -6.98
N ILE A 795 -14.32 -28.04 -8.14
CA ILE A 795 -15.52 -27.65 -8.90
C ILE A 795 -16.33 -28.89 -9.27
N PHE A 796 -15.69 -29.94 -9.80
CA PHE A 796 -16.38 -31.18 -10.16
C PHE A 796 -16.97 -31.90 -8.95
N ILE A 797 -16.27 -31.91 -7.81
CA ILE A 797 -16.79 -32.49 -6.57
C ILE A 797 -18.03 -31.72 -6.10
N ARG A 798 -17.99 -30.39 -6.07
CA ARG A 798 -19.14 -29.55 -5.68
C ARG A 798 -20.33 -29.72 -6.61
N SER A 799 -20.09 -29.69 -7.92
CA SER A 799 -21.14 -29.93 -8.92
C SER A 799 -21.75 -31.32 -8.76
N THR A 800 -20.94 -32.35 -8.53
CA THR A 800 -21.39 -33.72 -8.26
C THR A 800 -22.22 -33.78 -6.97
N PHE A 801 -21.77 -33.12 -5.90
CA PHE A 801 -22.52 -33.03 -4.64
C PHE A 801 -23.91 -32.39 -4.84
N GLU A 802 -23.96 -31.22 -5.48
CA GLU A 802 -25.21 -30.50 -5.74
C GLU A 802 -26.16 -31.30 -6.64
N ASN A 803 -25.63 -31.93 -7.69
CA ASN A 803 -26.40 -32.77 -8.60
C ASN A 803 -26.97 -33.98 -7.88
N ILE A 804 -26.16 -34.68 -7.07
CA ILE A 804 -26.61 -35.83 -6.28
C ILE A 804 -27.69 -35.40 -5.28
N GLN A 805 -27.50 -34.29 -4.57
CA GLN A 805 -28.48 -33.78 -3.62
C GLN A 805 -29.80 -33.42 -4.31
N LYS A 806 -29.74 -32.75 -5.47
CA LYS A 806 -30.92 -32.43 -6.29
C LYS A 806 -31.61 -33.69 -6.80
N HIS A 807 -30.85 -34.67 -7.27
CA HIS A 807 -31.40 -35.96 -7.69
C HIS A 807 -32.06 -36.68 -6.52
N MET A 808 -31.41 -36.72 -5.36
CA MET A 808 -31.93 -37.35 -4.14
C MET A 808 -33.26 -36.74 -3.66
N ASN A 809 -33.39 -35.41 -3.75
CA ASN A 809 -34.61 -34.68 -3.42
C ASN A 809 -35.72 -34.90 -4.46
N ASN A 810 -35.36 -35.06 -5.73
CA ASN A 810 -36.29 -35.25 -6.86
C ASN A 810 -36.35 -36.70 -7.35
N LEU A 811 -36.04 -37.68 -6.49
CA LEU A 811 -36.03 -39.10 -6.86
C LEU A 811 -37.44 -39.55 -7.26
N ASP A 812 -37.67 -39.63 -8.56
CA ASP A 812 -38.84 -40.26 -9.15
C ASP A 812 -38.46 -41.60 -9.78
N ILE A 813 -39.31 -42.61 -9.59
CA ILE A 813 -39.10 -43.94 -10.13
C ILE A 813 -40.22 -44.19 -11.11
N GLU A 814 -39.86 -44.42 -12.37
CA GLU A 814 -40.84 -44.75 -13.38
C GLU A 814 -41.57 -46.04 -12.99
N VAL A 815 -42.90 -45.94 -12.91
CA VAL A 815 -43.77 -47.04 -12.52
C VAL A 815 -44.01 -48.02 -13.68
N THR A 816 -43.84 -47.57 -14.93
CA THR A 816 -44.11 -48.36 -16.14
C THR A 816 -43.21 -49.60 -16.26
N PRO A 817 -41.87 -49.52 -16.11
CA PRO A 817 -41.01 -50.70 -16.15
C PRO A 817 -41.34 -51.73 -15.07
N ILE A 818 -41.66 -51.27 -13.86
CA ILE A 818 -42.06 -52.13 -12.74
C ILE A 818 -43.37 -52.86 -13.08
N ASN A 819 -44.35 -52.15 -13.63
CA ASN A 819 -45.60 -52.74 -14.08
C ASN A 819 -45.40 -53.81 -15.15
N ASN A 820 -44.53 -53.55 -16.12
CA ASN A 820 -44.22 -54.49 -17.21
C ASN A 820 -43.50 -55.73 -16.66
N PHE A 821 -42.53 -55.54 -15.75
CA PHE A 821 -41.83 -56.63 -15.06
C PHE A 821 -42.81 -57.53 -14.28
N LEU A 822 -43.67 -56.92 -13.45
CA LEU A 822 -44.69 -57.65 -12.69
C LEU A 822 -45.68 -58.38 -13.62
N GLN A 823 -46.10 -57.73 -14.72
CA GLN A 823 -46.97 -58.38 -15.71
C GLN A 823 -46.28 -59.59 -16.37
N GLY A 824 -44.99 -59.47 -16.68
CA GLY A 824 -44.18 -60.58 -17.21
C GLY A 824 -44.15 -61.78 -16.27
N ILE A 825 -43.90 -61.56 -14.97
CA ILE A 825 -43.97 -62.61 -13.94
C ILE A 825 -45.37 -63.21 -13.88
N ARG A 826 -46.42 -62.37 -13.85
CA ARG A 826 -47.81 -62.85 -13.75
C ARG A 826 -48.21 -63.73 -14.93
N ASN A 827 -47.77 -63.41 -16.14
CA ASN A 827 -48.08 -64.18 -17.34
C ASN A 827 -47.40 -65.57 -17.34
N GLN A 828 -46.31 -65.72 -16.59
CA GLN A 828 -45.56 -66.98 -16.49
C GLN A 828 -46.04 -67.88 -15.33
N LEU A 829 -46.95 -67.38 -14.49
CA LEU A 829 -47.30 -68.02 -13.22
C LEU A 829 -48.80 -68.31 -13.12
N THR A 830 -49.14 -69.58 -12.91
CA THR A 830 -50.51 -69.99 -12.54
C THR A 830 -50.64 -69.91 -11.01
N TYR A 831 -51.46 -69.00 -10.50
CA TYR A 831 -51.69 -68.84 -9.05
C TYR A 831 -53.06 -68.20 -8.75
N PRO A 832 -53.81 -68.70 -7.74
CA PRO A 832 -53.47 -69.87 -6.91
C PRO A 832 -53.64 -71.19 -7.69
N CYS A 833 -52.79 -72.17 -7.40
CA CYS A 833 -52.91 -73.54 -7.88
C CYS A 833 -54.02 -74.28 -7.12
N VAL A 834 -54.24 -73.93 -5.84
CA VAL A 834 -55.32 -74.47 -5.00
C VAL A 834 -56.66 -73.85 -5.41
N THR A 835 -57.27 -74.35 -6.48
CA THR A 835 -58.66 -74.04 -6.83
C THR A 835 -59.48 -75.32 -6.82
N ASP A 836 -60.75 -75.26 -6.40
CA ASP A 836 -61.61 -76.46 -6.39
C ASP A 836 -61.72 -77.08 -7.79
N ASN A 837 -61.65 -76.29 -8.85
CA ASN A 837 -61.59 -76.79 -10.23
C ASN A 837 -60.32 -77.59 -10.51
N GLU A 838 -59.14 -77.10 -10.10
CA GLU A 838 -57.88 -77.81 -10.32
C GLU A 838 -57.75 -79.03 -9.40
N ILE A 839 -58.25 -78.94 -8.16
CA ILE A 839 -58.35 -80.07 -7.23
C ILE A 839 -59.24 -81.15 -7.83
N ASN A 840 -60.41 -80.80 -8.36
CA ASN A 840 -61.31 -81.74 -9.02
C ASN A 840 -60.71 -82.28 -10.33
N ARG A 841 -59.98 -81.46 -11.10
CA ARG A 841 -59.29 -81.87 -12.32
C ARG A 841 -58.20 -82.91 -12.03
N LEU A 842 -57.32 -82.63 -11.07
CA LEU A 842 -56.26 -83.55 -10.65
C LEU A 842 -56.83 -84.79 -9.98
N TYR A 843 -57.86 -84.65 -9.15
CA TYR A 843 -58.60 -85.78 -8.59
C TYR A 843 -59.12 -86.69 -9.70
N ASN A 844 -59.88 -86.15 -10.66
CA ASN A 844 -60.41 -86.90 -11.80
C ASN A 844 -59.30 -87.51 -12.67
N ARG A 845 -58.18 -86.78 -12.85
CA ARG A 845 -57.00 -87.27 -13.57
C ARG A 845 -56.38 -88.48 -12.87
N ILE A 846 -56.16 -88.41 -11.56
CA ILE A 846 -55.63 -89.52 -10.76
C ILE A 846 -56.59 -90.72 -10.81
N LEU A 847 -57.90 -90.49 -10.75
CA LEU A 847 -58.89 -91.57 -10.91
C LEU A 847 -58.78 -92.25 -12.28
N ASN A 848 -58.72 -91.44 -13.34
CA ASN A 848 -58.62 -91.93 -14.71
C ASN A 848 -57.30 -92.67 -14.97
N GLU A 849 -56.16 -92.13 -14.49
CA GLU A 849 -54.83 -92.75 -14.64
C GLU A 849 -54.73 -94.09 -13.90
N ASN A 850 -55.53 -94.30 -12.85
CA ASN A 850 -55.59 -95.56 -12.10
C ASN A 850 -56.78 -96.46 -12.48
N ASN A 851 -57.56 -96.09 -13.52
CA ASN A 851 -58.78 -96.81 -13.95
C ASN A 851 -59.84 -97.00 -12.84
N ILE A 852 -59.93 -96.08 -11.88
CA ILE A 852 -60.89 -96.15 -10.78
C ILE A 852 -62.14 -95.34 -11.15
N GLN A 853 -63.31 -95.99 -11.19
CA GLN A 853 -64.58 -95.25 -11.38
C GLN A 853 -64.89 -94.40 -10.14
N SER A 854 -65.31 -93.14 -10.33
CA SER A 854 -65.58 -92.20 -9.23
C SER A 854 -66.68 -92.66 -8.26
N SER A 855 -67.56 -93.58 -8.70
CA SER A 855 -68.60 -94.21 -7.88
C SER A 855 -68.07 -95.30 -6.94
N ALA A 856 -66.84 -95.80 -7.15
CA ALA A 856 -66.23 -96.88 -6.38
C ALA A 856 -65.46 -96.40 -5.14
N ILE A 857 -65.36 -95.08 -4.93
CA ILE A 857 -64.60 -94.48 -3.83
C ILE A 857 -65.58 -93.92 -2.81
N SER A 858 -65.37 -94.19 -1.52
CA SER A 858 -66.23 -93.65 -0.48
C SER A 858 -66.10 -92.12 -0.39
N TYR A 859 -67.13 -91.45 0.15
CA TYR A 859 -67.09 -90.00 0.36
C TYR A 859 -65.91 -89.55 1.23
N ASN A 860 -65.55 -90.35 2.24
CA ASN A 860 -64.40 -90.07 3.12
C ASN A 860 -63.07 -90.18 2.38
N GLU A 861 -62.86 -91.23 1.58
CA GLU A 861 -61.64 -91.39 0.77
C GLU A 861 -61.53 -90.31 -0.32
N THR A 862 -62.67 -89.88 -0.88
CA THR A 862 -62.73 -88.75 -1.82
C THR A 862 -62.29 -87.45 -1.16
N ASN A 863 -62.79 -87.16 0.04
CA ASN A 863 -62.38 -85.98 0.80
C ASN A 863 -60.92 -86.07 1.25
N GLU A 864 -60.45 -87.24 1.67
CA GLU A 864 -59.05 -87.43 2.08
C GLU A 864 -58.08 -87.23 0.91
N LEU A 865 -58.38 -87.79 -0.27
CA LEU A 865 -57.58 -87.60 -1.47
C LEU A 865 -57.62 -86.15 -1.96
N LYS A 866 -58.81 -85.52 -1.99
CA LYS A 866 -58.92 -84.08 -2.31
C LYS A 866 -58.19 -83.20 -1.30
N ASN A 867 -58.16 -83.58 -0.03
CA ASN A 867 -57.38 -82.88 1.00
C ASN A 867 -55.87 -83.08 0.80
N LYS A 868 -55.40 -84.27 0.44
CA LYS A 868 -53.98 -84.48 0.07
C LYS A 868 -53.58 -83.66 -1.15
N ILE A 869 -54.43 -83.62 -2.18
CA ILE A 869 -54.25 -82.75 -3.36
C ILE A 869 -54.23 -81.27 -2.95
N ARG A 870 -55.14 -80.83 -2.06
CA ARG A 870 -55.12 -79.47 -1.50
C ARG A 870 -53.82 -79.16 -0.80
N THR A 871 -53.31 -80.05 0.05
CA THR A 871 -52.04 -79.85 0.76
C THR A 871 -50.89 -79.69 -0.22
N GLN A 872 -50.76 -80.59 -1.21
CA GLN A 872 -49.71 -80.51 -2.23
C GLN A 872 -49.80 -79.25 -3.09
N LEU A 873 -51.01 -78.86 -3.50
CA LEU A 873 -51.21 -77.61 -4.24
C LEU A 873 -50.93 -76.38 -3.36
N SER A 874 -51.21 -76.45 -2.05
CA SER A 874 -50.94 -75.36 -1.10
C SER A 874 -49.44 -75.21 -0.86
N GLU A 875 -48.70 -76.32 -0.78
CA GLU A 875 -47.23 -76.33 -0.73
C GLU A 875 -46.64 -75.79 -2.03
N ALA A 876 -47.21 -76.13 -3.19
CA ALA A 876 -46.81 -75.58 -4.49
C ALA A 876 -47.08 -74.07 -4.58
N ASP A 877 -48.23 -73.60 -4.08
CA ASP A 877 -48.57 -72.18 -3.98
C ASP A 877 -47.61 -71.44 -3.04
N GLU A 878 -47.30 -71.99 -1.87
CA GLU A 878 -46.32 -71.40 -0.96
C GLU A 878 -44.92 -71.35 -1.59
N THR A 879 -44.52 -72.41 -2.29
CA THR A 879 -43.24 -72.47 -3.03
C THR A 879 -43.19 -71.43 -4.13
N ASN A 880 -44.27 -71.27 -4.91
CA ASN A 880 -44.37 -70.26 -5.96
C ASN A 880 -44.38 -68.84 -5.38
N LEU A 881 -45.09 -68.62 -4.28
CA LEU A 881 -45.11 -67.34 -3.57
C LEU A 881 -43.72 -66.96 -3.09
N ASN A 882 -42.98 -67.88 -2.48
CA ASN A 882 -41.61 -67.64 -2.02
C ASN A 882 -40.69 -67.34 -3.21
N LYS A 883 -40.71 -68.17 -4.27
CA LYS A 883 -39.91 -67.95 -5.48
C LYS A 883 -40.18 -66.59 -6.13
N VAL A 884 -41.45 -66.19 -6.28
CA VAL A 884 -41.81 -64.88 -6.84
C VAL A 884 -41.37 -63.75 -5.92
N THR A 885 -41.52 -63.93 -4.61
CA THR A 885 -41.04 -62.95 -3.62
C THR A 885 -39.53 -62.78 -3.73
N ASP A 886 -38.77 -63.87 -3.83
CA ASP A 886 -37.31 -63.85 -3.96
C ASP A 886 -36.88 -63.16 -5.26
N VAL A 887 -37.51 -63.52 -6.40
CA VAL A 887 -37.23 -62.89 -7.70
C VAL A 887 -37.52 -61.38 -7.67
N ILE A 888 -38.62 -60.96 -7.06
CA ILE A 888 -38.96 -59.54 -6.92
C ILE A 888 -37.97 -58.84 -5.97
N CYS A 889 -37.66 -59.44 -4.82
CA CYS A 889 -36.70 -58.89 -3.87
C CYS A 889 -35.31 -58.72 -4.48
N GLU A 890 -34.82 -59.73 -5.23
CA GLU A 890 -33.53 -59.70 -5.91
C GLU A 890 -33.52 -58.68 -7.06
N SER A 891 -34.51 -58.72 -7.95
CA SER A 891 -34.56 -57.88 -9.15
C SER A 891 -34.87 -56.41 -8.85
N CYS A 892 -35.61 -56.13 -7.78
CA CYS A 892 -36.03 -54.78 -7.40
C CYS A 892 -35.30 -54.23 -6.15
N HIS A 893 -34.31 -54.96 -5.63
CA HIS A 893 -33.58 -54.62 -4.41
C HIS A 893 -34.50 -54.35 -3.21
N CYS A 894 -35.59 -55.12 -3.08
CA CYS A 894 -36.45 -55.04 -1.91
C CYS A 894 -35.87 -55.90 -0.79
N SER A 895 -35.56 -55.30 0.36
CA SER A 895 -35.21 -56.06 1.56
C SER A 895 -36.49 -56.67 2.15
N SER A 896 -36.52 -58.00 2.23
CA SER A 896 -37.60 -58.77 2.89
C SER A 896 -37.79 -58.38 4.35
N ASP A 897 -36.73 -57.87 5.00
CA ASP A 897 -36.72 -57.54 6.42
C ASP A 897 -37.31 -56.15 6.70
N ARG A 898 -37.26 -55.25 5.71
CA ARG A 898 -37.74 -53.86 5.87
C ARG A 898 -39.17 -53.65 5.38
N TYR A 899 -39.66 -54.51 4.49
CA TYR A 899 -40.99 -54.37 3.90
C TYR A 899 -41.71 -55.72 3.87
N PRO A 900 -43.03 -55.76 4.10
CA PRO A 900 -43.81 -56.99 4.01
C PRO A 900 -44.08 -57.38 2.54
N VAL A 901 -43.01 -57.50 1.73
CA VAL A 901 -43.07 -57.77 0.29
C VAL A 901 -43.86 -59.04 0.03
N LYS A 902 -43.60 -60.12 0.77
CA LYS A 902 -44.34 -61.39 0.67
C LYS A 902 -45.85 -61.22 0.80
N GLN A 903 -46.31 -60.34 1.71
CA GLN A 903 -47.74 -60.08 1.91
C GLN A 903 -48.34 -59.28 0.75
N TYR A 904 -47.60 -58.32 0.19
CA TYR A 904 -48.04 -57.57 -0.99
C TYR A 904 -48.01 -58.42 -2.26
N VAL A 905 -47.04 -59.32 -2.41
CA VAL A 905 -46.98 -60.31 -3.50
C VAL A 905 -48.17 -61.27 -3.39
N LEU A 906 -48.46 -61.80 -2.20
CA LEU A 906 -49.63 -62.65 -1.98
C LEU A 906 -50.94 -61.94 -2.36
N ASN A 907 -51.13 -60.72 -1.89
CA ASN A 907 -52.32 -59.92 -2.21
C ASN A 907 -52.44 -59.64 -3.72
N TRP A 908 -51.31 -59.31 -4.37
CA TRP A 908 -51.27 -59.13 -5.81
C TRP A 908 -51.62 -60.42 -6.58
N LEU A 909 -51.04 -61.57 -6.21
CA LEU A 909 -51.30 -62.83 -6.89
C LEU A 909 -52.73 -63.35 -6.67
N MET A 910 -53.30 -63.14 -5.47
CA MET A 910 -54.67 -63.56 -5.12
C MET A 910 -55.75 -62.64 -5.70
N HIS A 911 -55.55 -61.33 -5.64
CA HIS A 911 -56.60 -60.34 -5.93
C HIS A 911 -56.29 -59.43 -7.13
N ASN A 912 -55.17 -59.65 -7.82
CA ASN A 912 -54.68 -58.82 -8.93
C ASN A 912 -54.47 -57.33 -8.55
N ASN A 913 -54.34 -57.02 -7.25
CA ASN A 913 -54.11 -55.66 -6.76
C ASN A 913 -52.60 -55.36 -6.66
N LYS A 914 -52.03 -54.81 -7.74
CA LYS A 914 -50.59 -54.50 -7.81
C LYS A 914 -50.19 -53.16 -7.19
N THR A 915 -51.13 -52.26 -6.88
CA THR A 915 -50.81 -50.87 -6.48
C THR A 915 -49.93 -50.81 -5.24
N ASN A 916 -50.24 -51.62 -4.22
CA ASN A 916 -49.46 -51.65 -2.98
C ASN A 916 -48.07 -52.27 -3.18
N LEU A 917 -47.98 -53.31 -4.02
CA LEU A 917 -46.71 -53.94 -4.37
C LEU A 917 -45.83 -52.99 -5.19
N VAL A 918 -46.40 -52.30 -6.17
CA VAL A 918 -45.70 -51.28 -6.97
C VAL A 918 -45.20 -50.15 -6.08
N ASN A 919 -46.04 -49.60 -5.19
CA ASN A 919 -45.63 -48.56 -4.25
C ASN A 919 -44.53 -49.05 -3.29
N CYS A 920 -44.61 -50.31 -2.83
CA CYS A 920 -43.58 -50.94 -2.03
C CYS A 920 -42.25 -51.02 -2.80
N ILE A 921 -42.27 -51.53 -4.04
CA ILE A 921 -41.09 -51.62 -4.92
C ILE A 921 -40.51 -50.23 -5.20
N VAL A 922 -41.36 -49.25 -5.55
CA VAL A 922 -40.95 -47.86 -5.78
C VAL A 922 -40.24 -47.30 -4.54
N ASN A 923 -40.80 -47.49 -3.35
CA ASN A 923 -40.19 -47.01 -2.10
C ASN A 923 -38.88 -47.73 -1.77
N SER A 924 -38.80 -49.05 -2.01
CA SER A 924 -37.55 -49.81 -1.86
C SER A 924 -36.47 -49.31 -2.82
N LEU A 925 -36.81 -49.11 -4.11
CA LEU A 925 -35.88 -48.57 -5.11
C LEU A 925 -35.46 -47.13 -4.79
N LYS A 926 -36.38 -46.28 -4.32
CA LYS A 926 -36.04 -44.94 -3.82
C LYS A 926 -35.06 -45.01 -2.65
N THR A 927 -35.31 -45.90 -1.69
CA THR A 927 -34.43 -46.10 -0.53
C THR A 927 -33.05 -46.60 -0.96
N PHE A 928 -32.99 -47.60 -1.83
CA PHE A 928 -31.75 -48.14 -2.38
C PHE A 928 -30.93 -47.08 -3.14
N LYS A 929 -31.56 -46.29 -4.02
CA LYS A 929 -30.88 -45.19 -4.71
C LYS A 929 -30.42 -44.10 -3.74
N ARG A 930 -31.23 -43.77 -2.72
CA ARG A 930 -30.82 -42.84 -1.65
C ARG A 930 -29.60 -43.34 -0.91
N GLU A 931 -29.57 -44.61 -0.50
CA GLU A 931 -28.41 -45.19 0.20
C GLU A 931 -27.13 -45.14 -0.65
N LYS A 932 -27.21 -45.42 -1.95
CA LYS A 932 -26.07 -45.26 -2.87
C LYS A 932 -25.58 -43.81 -2.94
N TYR A 933 -26.49 -42.87 -3.14
CA TYR A 933 -26.16 -41.44 -3.19
C TYR A 933 -25.62 -40.91 -1.86
N SER A 934 -26.19 -41.34 -0.73
CA SER A 934 -25.71 -40.98 0.60
C SER A 934 -24.25 -41.39 0.81
N LYS A 935 -23.82 -42.57 0.34
CA LYS A 935 -22.40 -42.98 0.45
C LYS A 935 -21.44 -42.05 -0.28
N ILE A 936 -21.83 -41.56 -1.47
CA ILE A 936 -21.02 -40.58 -2.22
C ILE A 936 -20.98 -39.25 -1.43
N LEU A 937 -22.13 -38.77 -0.96
CA LEU A 937 -22.21 -37.54 -0.18
C LEU A 937 -21.39 -37.63 1.12
N GLU A 938 -21.48 -38.76 1.84
CA GLU A 938 -20.68 -39.06 3.03
C GLU A 938 -19.19 -39.05 2.71
N THR A 939 -18.78 -39.62 1.57
CA THR A 939 -17.38 -39.59 1.12
C THR A 939 -16.91 -38.17 0.81
N ILE A 940 -17.73 -37.35 0.14
CA ILE A 940 -17.42 -35.92 -0.12
C ILE A 940 -17.28 -35.15 1.19
N ILE A 941 -18.17 -35.39 2.16
CA ILE A 941 -18.12 -34.78 3.50
C ILE A 941 -16.88 -35.25 4.25
N TYR A 942 -16.53 -36.54 4.16
CA TYR A 942 -15.36 -37.13 4.80
C TYR A 942 -14.03 -36.56 4.26
N LEU A 943 -13.96 -36.23 2.96
CA LEU A 943 -12.83 -35.50 2.39
C LEU A 943 -12.64 -34.10 3.02
N GLY A 944 -13.62 -33.62 3.79
CA GLY A 944 -13.59 -32.32 4.45
C GLY A 944 -13.77 -31.17 3.47
N VAL A 945 -14.40 -31.43 2.32
CA VAL A 945 -14.60 -30.42 1.27
C VAL A 945 -15.45 -29.29 1.85
N ASN A 946 -14.96 -28.06 1.73
CA ASN A 946 -15.77 -26.90 2.06
C ASN A 946 -16.87 -26.74 1.00
N LEU A 947 -18.11 -27.05 1.36
CA LEU A 947 -19.29 -26.97 0.48
C LEU A 947 -20.03 -25.63 0.60
N ASP A 948 -19.59 -24.73 1.49
CA ASP A 948 -20.24 -23.43 1.71
C ASP A 948 -20.12 -22.53 0.47
N GLU A 949 -21.05 -21.58 0.36
CA GLU A 949 -21.26 -20.68 -0.79
C GLU A 949 -19.98 -20.08 -1.37
N GLN A 950 -20.04 -19.81 -2.68
CA GLN A 950 -18.99 -19.15 -3.44
C GLN A 950 -18.39 -17.99 -2.65
N THR A 951 -17.11 -18.12 -2.32
CA THR A 951 -16.39 -17.09 -1.58
C THR A 951 -16.45 -15.84 -2.44
N LYS A 952 -17.12 -14.78 -1.95
CA LYS A 952 -17.12 -13.50 -2.64
C LYS A 952 -15.67 -13.09 -2.84
N PHE A 953 -15.30 -12.93 -4.11
CA PHE A 953 -13.95 -12.63 -4.48
C PHE A 953 -13.69 -11.14 -4.23
N SER A 954 -12.91 -10.83 -3.20
CA SER A 954 -12.30 -9.52 -3.01
C SER A 954 -10.81 -9.69 -2.77
N LEU A 955 -10.02 -8.84 -3.42
CA LEU A 955 -8.60 -8.68 -3.09
C LEU A 955 -8.55 -7.88 -1.79
N ASP A 956 -8.73 -8.58 -0.67
CA ASP A 956 -8.70 -7.97 0.65
C ASP A 956 -7.24 -7.78 1.11
N ASN A 957 -7.01 -6.71 1.87
CA ASN A 957 -5.77 -6.58 2.62
C ASN A 957 -5.75 -7.62 3.75
N SER A 958 -4.63 -8.32 3.93
CA SER A 958 -4.49 -9.35 4.97
C SER A 958 -4.81 -8.77 6.35
N SER A 959 -5.67 -9.45 7.12
CA SER A 959 -6.33 -8.84 8.27
C SER A 959 -5.48 -8.77 9.56
N THR A 960 -4.30 -9.40 9.62
CA THR A 960 -3.47 -9.36 10.85
C THR A 960 -1.94 -9.44 10.67
N ASP A 961 -1.43 -10.02 9.57
CA ASP A 961 0.00 -10.26 9.40
C ASP A 961 0.70 -9.24 8.50
N CYS A 962 2.04 -9.22 8.54
CA CYS A 962 2.85 -8.38 7.67
C CYS A 962 2.60 -8.75 6.20
N SER A 963 1.96 -7.84 5.46
CA SER A 963 1.66 -7.99 4.04
C SER A 963 2.79 -7.53 3.12
N TRP A 964 3.91 -7.07 3.68
CA TRP A 964 4.95 -6.41 2.92
C TRP A 964 6.07 -7.37 2.53
N VAL A 965 6.51 -7.27 1.28
CA VAL A 965 7.72 -7.90 0.76
C VAL A 965 8.65 -6.82 0.19
N PRO A 966 9.97 -7.01 0.19
CA PRO A 966 10.89 -6.01 -0.35
C PRO A 966 10.60 -5.76 -1.84
N ALA A 967 10.56 -4.50 -2.25
CA ALA A 967 10.39 -4.14 -3.64
C ALA A 967 11.64 -4.53 -4.46
N VAL A 968 11.44 -4.97 -5.70
CA VAL A 968 12.52 -5.22 -6.66
C VAL A 968 12.77 -3.95 -7.46
N PHE A 969 13.97 -3.36 -7.32
CA PHE A 969 14.38 -2.18 -8.08
C PHE A 969 15.32 -2.60 -9.20
N CYS A 970 15.24 -1.94 -10.36
CA CYS A 970 16.28 -2.10 -11.36
C CYS A 970 17.58 -1.51 -10.81
N SER A 971 18.63 -2.32 -10.84
CA SER A 971 19.96 -2.03 -10.31
C SER A 971 20.73 -0.98 -11.12
N LYS A 972 20.36 -0.74 -12.38
CA LYS A 972 21.02 0.26 -13.21
C LYS A 972 20.54 1.66 -12.83
N GLU A 973 21.50 2.51 -12.46
CA GLU A 973 21.31 3.91 -12.02
C GLU A 973 20.42 4.76 -12.94
N LYS A 974 20.21 4.35 -14.20
CA LYS A 974 19.45 5.12 -15.21
C LYS A 974 18.03 4.63 -15.45
N SER A 975 17.66 3.43 -15.02
CA SER A 975 16.31 2.91 -15.27
C SER A 975 15.51 2.96 -13.98
N HIS A 976 14.74 4.04 -13.77
CA HIS A 976 13.74 4.14 -12.72
C HIS A 976 12.48 3.30 -13.01
N MET A 977 12.63 2.23 -13.81
CA MET A 977 11.56 1.37 -14.26
C MET A 977 10.94 0.64 -13.06
N LYS A 978 9.62 0.74 -12.94
CA LYS A 978 8.84 0.00 -11.95
C LYS A 978 8.03 -1.08 -12.63
N VAL A 979 8.30 -2.31 -12.23
CA VAL A 979 7.57 -3.47 -12.71
C VAL A 979 6.69 -4.01 -11.58
N TYR A 980 5.40 -4.07 -11.86
CA TYR A 980 4.41 -4.74 -11.04
C TYR A 980 4.14 -6.11 -11.62
N GLY A 981 3.50 -6.95 -10.84
CA GLY A 981 3.21 -8.29 -11.27
C GLY A 981 2.07 -8.89 -10.47
N GLY A 982 1.47 -9.91 -11.06
CA GLY A 982 0.53 -10.77 -10.38
C GLY A 982 0.39 -12.14 -11.04
N VAL A 983 -0.37 -12.99 -10.38
CA VAL A 983 -0.78 -14.30 -10.86
C VAL A 983 -2.30 -14.33 -10.83
N ASN A 984 -2.94 -14.71 -11.94
CA ASN A 984 -4.38 -14.90 -12.03
C ASN A 984 -4.66 -16.32 -12.55
N LEU A 985 -5.09 -17.19 -11.64
CA LEU A 985 -5.42 -18.59 -11.94
C LEU A 985 -6.93 -18.81 -12.09
N GLN A 986 -7.71 -17.78 -12.46
CA GLN A 986 -9.13 -17.99 -12.69
C GLN A 986 -9.35 -19.06 -13.78
N PRO A 987 -10.09 -20.16 -13.48
CA PRO A 987 -10.24 -21.26 -14.41
C PRO A 987 -11.14 -20.86 -15.56
N ASN A 988 -10.71 -21.15 -16.78
CA ASN A 988 -11.53 -21.07 -17.98
C ASN A 988 -11.73 -22.49 -18.53
N LEU A 989 -12.81 -23.14 -18.09
CA LEU A 989 -13.09 -24.53 -18.44
C LEU A 989 -13.79 -24.62 -19.80
N LYS A 990 -13.31 -25.53 -20.65
CA LYS A 990 -13.98 -25.88 -21.90
C LYS A 990 -14.05 -27.39 -22.05
N GLU A 991 -15.23 -27.89 -22.34
CA GLU A 991 -15.40 -29.30 -22.66
C GLU A 991 -14.77 -29.61 -24.04
N GLY A 992 -14.00 -30.69 -24.11
CA GLY A 992 -13.38 -31.14 -25.36
C GLY A 992 -12.49 -32.38 -25.16
N ASN A 993 -12.16 -33.06 -26.26
CA ASN A 993 -11.37 -34.29 -26.21
C ASN A 993 -9.97 -34.04 -25.63
N VAL A 994 -9.68 -34.66 -24.49
CA VAL A 994 -8.35 -34.69 -23.90
C VAL A 994 -7.60 -35.81 -24.60
N LYS A 995 -6.87 -35.49 -25.67
CA LYS A 995 -6.10 -36.48 -26.45
C LYS A 995 -5.10 -37.23 -25.57
N ASN A 996 -5.53 -38.36 -25.01
CA ASN A 996 -4.73 -39.23 -24.16
C ASN A 996 -3.68 -39.94 -25.01
N LYS A 997 -2.48 -39.37 -25.09
CA LYS A 997 -1.32 -40.07 -25.70
C LYS A 997 -0.64 -41.06 -24.73
N ASN A 998 -0.99 -41.09 -23.44
CA ASN A 998 -0.24 -41.84 -22.40
C ASN A 998 -1.13 -42.54 -21.33
N SER A 999 -2.31 -43.06 -21.66
CA SER A 999 -3.24 -43.67 -20.68
C SER A 999 -2.63 -44.83 -19.86
N ASP A 1000 -1.56 -45.47 -20.34
CA ASP A 1000 -1.06 -46.74 -19.77
C ASP A 1000 -0.16 -46.58 -18.52
N GLN A 1001 0.12 -45.35 -18.05
CA GLN A 1001 1.02 -45.11 -16.90
C GLN A 1001 0.38 -44.41 -15.69
N ILE A 1002 -0.95 -44.32 -15.63
CA ILE A 1002 -1.66 -43.61 -14.54
C ILE A 1002 -1.84 -44.57 -13.35
N LYS A 1003 -1.22 -44.25 -12.21
CA LYS A 1003 -1.46 -44.92 -10.93
C LYS A 1003 -2.64 -44.25 -10.20
N GLN A 1004 -3.43 -45.04 -9.49
CA GLN A 1004 -4.64 -44.58 -8.78
C GLN A 1004 -4.31 -44.21 -7.33
N TYR A 1005 -4.72 -43.02 -6.88
CA TYR A 1005 -4.53 -42.54 -5.51
C TYR A 1005 -5.86 -42.49 -4.74
N ASP A 1006 -5.85 -43.05 -3.52
CA ASP A 1006 -7.00 -43.13 -2.59
C ASP A 1006 -6.70 -42.31 -1.32
N PRO A 1007 -7.34 -41.15 -1.13
CA PRO A 1007 -7.12 -40.28 0.04
C PRO A 1007 -7.47 -40.93 1.38
N GLN A 1008 -8.34 -41.94 1.41
CA GLN A 1008 -8.77 -42.58 2.66
C GLN A 1008 -7.66 -43.39 3.33
N LYS A 1009 -6.63 -43.81 2.56
CA LYS A 1009 -5.48 -44.54 3.11
C LYS A 1009 -4.53 -43.67 3.92
N VAL A 1010 -4.39 -42.38 3.60
CA VAL A 1010 -3.47 -41.46 4.30
C VAL A 1010 -3.98 -41.05 5.67
N MET A 1011 -5.31 -41.06 5.90
CA MET A 1011 -5.88 -40.79 7.23
C MET A 1011 -5.67 -41.94 8.22
N ASN A 1012 -5.31 -43.15 7.76
CA ASN A 1012 -5.33 -44.37 8.57
C ASN A 1012 -3.98 -45.08 8.73
N SER A 1013 -2.85 -44.53 8.26
CA SER A 1013 -1.55 -45.22 8.32
C SER A 1013 -0.48 -44.46 9.13
N ALA A 1014 -0.48 -44.69 10.45
CA ALA A 1014 0.73 -44.65 11.27
C ALA A 1014 1.11 -46.11 11.60
N ASP A 1015 2.40 -46.43 11.55
CA ASP A 1015 3.03 -47.70 11.90
C ASP A 1015 2.96 -48.85 10.87
N LYS A 1016 4.00 -48.93 10.02
CA LYS A 1016 4.88 -50.10 9.84
C LYS A 1016 5.97 -49.83 8.78
N PRO A 1017 7.24 -50.22 9.01
CA PRO A 1017 8.27 -50.15 7.99
C PRO A 1017 8.26 -51.43 7.15
N ALA A 1018 8.19 -51.30 5.83
CA ALA A 1018 8.38 -52.40 4.90
C ALA A 1018 9.73 -52.24 4.18
N SER A 1019 10.61 -53.20 4.44
CA SER A 1019 11.82 -53.50 3.68
C SER A 1019 11.46 -54.30 2.43
N SER A 1020 12.07 -54.01 1.28
CA SER A 1020 12.88 -54.98 0.53
C SER A 1020 13.25 -54.49 -0.88
N GLN A 1021 14.40 -55.02 -1.29
CA GLN A 1021 15.18 -54.88 -2.51
C GLN A 1021 14.38 -55.22 -3.79
N ILE A 1022 14.65 -54.53 -4.90
CA ILE A 1022 14.45 -55.09 -6.24
C ILE A 1022 15.61 -54.74 -7.17
N GLN A 1023 15.99 -55.77 -7.92
CA GLN A 1023 17.04 -55.90 -8.91
C GLN A 1023 16.79 -55.06 -10.19
N SER A 1024 17.89 -54.61 -10.78
CA SER A 1024 17.95 -53.93 -12.08
C SER A 1024 17.88 -54.93 -13.24
N ASN A 1025 16.99 -54.70 -14.20
CA ASN A 1025 17.14 -55.20 -15.57
C ASN A 1025 16.91 -54.04 -16.54
N GLY A 1026 17.95 -53.71 -17.29
CA GLY A 1026 17.90 -52.73 -18.37
C GLY A 1026 17.52 -53.39 -19.68
N SER A 1027 16.74 -52.70 -20.50
CA SER A 1027 16.75 -52.91 -21.95
C SER A 1027 16.57 -51.58 -22.67
N SER A 1028 17.46 -51.36 -23.62
CA SER A 1028 17.57 -50.20 -24.48
C SER A 1028 16.80 -50.43 -25.78
N GLY A 1029 15.93 -49.50 -26.17
CA GLY A 1029 15.29 -49.49 -27.49
C GLY A 1029 15.32 -48.10 -28.09
N LYS A 1030 16.19 -47.91 -29.10
CA LYS A 1030 16.26 -46.72 -29.97
C LYS A 1030 15.36 -46.92 -31.20
N GLY A 1031 14.67 -45.86 -31.63
CA GLY A 1031 14.10 -45.68 -32.97
C GLY A 1031 13.27 -44.39 -32.97
N ALA A 1032 13.64 -43.26 -33.58
CA ALA A 1032 13.98 -42.94 -34.98
C ALA A 1032 12.77 -42.98 -35.95
N GLY A 1033 12.45 -41.81 -36.51
CA GLY A 1033 11.51 -41.59 -37.63
C GLY A 1033 10.11 -41.17 -37.19
N GLN A 1034 9.37 -40.27 -37.84
CA GLN A 1034 9.54 -39.58 -39.12
C GLN A 1034 8.48 -38.44 -39.15
N ARG A 1035 8.84 -37.29 -39.72
CA ARG A 1035 7.90 -36.20 -40.04
C ARG A 1035 7.04 -36.60 -41.23
N ARG A 1036 5.73 -36.40 -41.15
CA ARG A 1036 4.84 -36.35 -42.32
C ARG A 1036 3.94 -35.13 -42.22
N ILE A 1037 4.07 -34.27 -43.22
CA ILE A 1037 3.18 -33.16 -43.56
C ILE A 1037 2.00 -33.76 -44.34
N VAL A 1038 0.77 -33.43 -43.96
CA VAL A 1038 -0.41 -33.63 -44.80
C VAL A 1038 -1.33 -32.40 -44.65
N THR A 1039 -1.58 -31.77 -45.79
CA THR A 1039 -2.54 -30.71 -46.10
C THR A 1039 -3.93 -31.26 -46.38
N THR A 1040 -4.87 -30.33 -46.61
CA THR A 1040 -6.26 -30.47 -47.14
C THR A 1040 -7.31 -30.71 -46.06
N ALA A 1041 -8.55 -30.21 -46.16
CA ALA A 1041 -9.22 -29.20 -46.97
C ALA A 1041 -10.65 -29.08 -46.42
N ASP A 1042 -11.35 -28.02 -46.82
CA ASP A 1042 -12.76 -27.71 -46.61
C ASP A 1042 -13.75 -28.87 -46.76
N ASN A 1043 -14.88 -28.79 -46.04
CA ASN A 1043 -16.20 -29.08 -46.59
C ASN A 1043 -17.35 -28.48 -45.74
N ASN A 1044 -18.37 -28.05 -46.49
CA ASN A 1044 -19.59 -27.34 -46.12
C ASN A 1044 -20.70 -28.25 -45.54
N ASP A 1045 -21.80 -27.58 -45.17
CA ASP A 1045 -23.20 -28.03 -45.06
C ASP A 1045 -23.55 -28.84 -43.79
N ASP A 1046 -24.68 -28.70 -43.11
CA ASP A 1046 -25.97 -28.00 -43.31
C ASP A 1046 -26.58 -27.85 -41.89
N GLY A 1047 -27.29 -26.77 -41.55
CA GLY A 1047 -28.75 -26.69 -41.73
C GLY A 1047 -29.53 -27.16 -40.50
N GLY A 1048 -30.19 -26.24 -39.76
CA GLY A 1048 -31.05 -26.63 -38.63
C GLY A 1048 -31.61 -25.49 -37.79
N SER A 1049 -32.62 -24.80 -38.33
CA SER A 1049 -33.40 -23.75 -37.67
C SER A 1049 -34.23 -24.24 -36.48
N ASN A 1050 -34.34 -23.46 -35.40
CA ASN A 1050 -35.65 -23.13 -34.83
C ASN A 1050 -35.70 -21.91 -33.89
N ARG A 1051 -36.80 -21.17 -34.04
CA ARG A 1051 -37.19 -19.86 -33.50
C ARG A 1051 -37.38 -19.82 -31.97
N LYS A 1052 -37.06 -18.67 -31.36
CA LYS A 1052 -38.04 -17.78 -30.67
C LYS A 1052 -37.41 -16.45 -30.19
N GLN A 1053 -37.95 -15.35 -30.73
CA GLN A 1053 -38.30 -14.03 -30.13
C GLN A 1053 -37.42 -13.50 -28.97
N GLY A 1054 -36.84 -12.30 -28.95
CA GLY A 1054 -37.11 -11.07 -29.69
C GLY A 1054 -37.21 -9.91 -28.68
N TRP A 1055 -36.18 -9.08 -28.54
CA TRP A 1055 -36.25 -7.74 -27.93
C TRP A 1055 -35.38 -6.76 -28.73
N ARG A 1056 -36.01 -5.67 -29.18
CA ARG A 1056 -35.46 -4.61 -30.04
C ARG A 1056 -34.36 -3.80 -29.33
N LYS A 1057 -33.24 -3.57 -30.00
CA LYS A 1057 -32.38 -2.39 -29.80
C LYS A 1057 -32.26 -1.64 -31.12
N ARG A 1058 -32.30 -0.30 -31.02
CA ARG A 1058 -32.11 0.65 -32.12
C ARG A 1058 -30.62 0.72 -32.47
N ASP A 1059 -30.32 0.58 -33.75
CA ASP A 1059 -29.02 0.93 -34.32
C ASP A 1059 -29.09 2.37 -34.85
N GLU A 1060 -28.23 3.25 -34.34
CA GLU A 1060 -27.84 4.49 -35.00
C GLU A 1060 -26.47 4.26 -35.62
N GLY A 1061 -26.43 4.16 -36.95
CA GLY A 1061 -25.21 4.12 -37.74
C GLY A 1061 -24.86 5.51 -38.26
N GLU A 1062 -23.68 6.02 -37.89
CA GLU A 1062 -23.09 7.20 -38.51
C GLU A 1062 -22.24 6.79 -39.72
N LYS A 1063 -22.63 7.27 -40.90
CA LYS A 1063 -21.82 7.26 -42.13
C LYS A 1063 -21.06 8.60 -42.23
N PRO A 1064 -19.84 8.64 -42.78
CA PRO A 1064 -19.08 9.87 -42.96
C PRO A 1064 -19.61 10.69 -44.15
N TYR A 1065 -19.78 11.99 -43.93
CA TYR A 1065 -20.18 12.96 -44.94
C TYR A 1065 -19.02 13.31 -45.89
N HIS A 1066 -19.27 13.11 -47.18
CA HIS A 1066 -18.54 13.73 -48.29
C HIS A 1066 -18.88 15.22 -48.37
N HIS A 1067 -17.88 16.10 -48.42
CA HIS A 1067 -18.07 17.50 -48.80
C HIS A 1067 -17.85 17.72 -50.29
N ARG A 1068 -18.85 18.37 -50.90
CA ARG A 1068 -18.94 18.82 -52.29
C ARG A 1068 -17.93 19.92 -52.61
N THR A 1069 -17.40 19.83 -53.83
CA THR A 1069 -16.80 20.89 -54.64
C THR A 1069 -17.83 21.93 -55.10
N PHE A 1070 -17.44 23.21 -55.09
CA PHE A 1070 -17.86 24.24 -56.06
C PHE A 1070 -16.71 25.25 -56.22
N GLY A 1071 -16.31 25.52 -57.47
CA GLY A 1071 -15.47 26.66 -57.86
C GLY A 1071 -16.26 27.98 -57.81
N ASP A 1072 -15.76 29.15 -58.20
CA ASP A 1072 -14.55 29.53 -58.93
C ASP A 1072 -14.41 31.07 -58.82
N GLN A 1073 -13.25 31.60 -59.22
CA GLN A 1073 -12.91 33.00 -59.58
C GLN A 1073 -12.17 33.92 -58.57
N ASN A 1074 -10.91 34.17 -58.98
CA ASN A 1074 -10.19 35.45 -59.11
C ASN A 1074 -9.76 36.24 -57.86
N GLU A 1075 -8.47 36.16 -57.50
CA GLU A 1075 -7.42 37.14 -57.87
C GLU A 1075 -6.10 36.81 -57.13
N ILE A 1076 -5.01 36.76 -57.90
CA ILE A 1076 -3.64 36.50 -57.46
C ILE A 1076 -2.94 37.86 -57.25
N PRO A 1077 -2.10 38.00 -56.20
CA PRO A 1077 -0.72 38.36 -56.49
C PRO A 1077 0.29 37.44 -55.80
N GLN A 1078 1.26 36.99 -56.61
CA GLN A 1078 2.44 36.22 -56.27
C GLN A 1078 3.31 36.94 -55.22
N ILE A 1079 3.66 36.26 -54.12
CA ILE A 1079 4.87 36.56 -53.33
C ILE A 1079 5.56 35.25 -52.91
N LYS A 1080 6.60 34.93 -53.69
CA LYS A 1080 7.86 34.21 -53.41
C LYS A 1080 7.93 33.18 -52.28
N GLU A 1081 8.10 31.92 -52.69
CA GLU A 1081 8.79 30.85 -51.96
C GLU A 1081 10.20 31.28 -51.52
N ASN A 1082 10.46 31.27 -50.22
CA ASN A 1082 11.79 31.17 -49.62
C ASN A 1082 11.64 30.95 -48.10
N GLU A 1083 11.15 29.79 -47.65
CA GLU A 1083 11.26 29.39 -46.23
C GLU A 1083 10.84 27.93 -45.97
N TYR A 1084 11.51 26.94 -46.59
CA TYR A 1084 11.38 25.52 -46.20
C TYR A 1084 12.70 24.73 -46.31
N ALA A 1085 13.80 25.32 -45.82
CA ALA A 1085 15.12 24.67 -45.82
C ALA A 1085 15.72 24.37 -44.42
N ALA A 1086 15.01 24.62 -43.32
CA ALA A 1086 15.60 24.57 -41.97
C ALA A 1086 15.40 23.25 -41.18
N CYS A 1087 14.75 22.22 -41.73
CA CYS A 1087 14.42 20.99 -40.98
C CYS A 1087 15.10 19.69 -41.48
N ARG A 1088 16.14 19.79 -42.33
CA ARG A 1088 16.89 18.61 -42.81
C ARG A 1088 18.34 18.51 -42.33
N THR A 1089 18.85 19.47 -41.56
CA THR A 1089 20.28 19.57 -41.23
C THR A 1089 20.71 18.85 -39.94
N GLU A 1090 19.80 18.46 -39.05
CA GLU A 1090 20.16 17.80 -37.78
C GLU A 1090 20.58 16.33 -37.93
N ARG A 1091 20.15 15.64 -38.99
CA ARG A 1091 20.54 14.25 -39.25
C ARG A 1091 21.93 14.11 -39.91
N GLN A 1092 22.46 15.19 -40.50
CA GLN A 1092 23.81 15.23 -41.08
C GLN A 1092 24.87 15.70 -40.05
N ALA A 1093 24.53 16.59 -39.11
CA ALA A 1093 25.45 17.03 -38.06
C ALA A 1093 25.80 15.92 -37.05
N PHE A 1094 24.88 14.98 -36.79
CA PHE A 1094 25.13 13.86 -35.88
C PHE A 1094 26.06 12.78 -36.46
N ASN A 1095 26.12 12.65 -37.79
CA ASN A 1095 27.01 11.71 -38.46
C ASN A 1095 28.42 12.29 -38.72
N MET A 1096 28.59 13.62 -38.77
CA MET A 1096 29.90 14.25 -38.89
C MET A 1096 30.71 14.31 -37.58
N ALA A 1097 30.06 14.19 -36.42
CA ALA A 1097 30.73 14.17 -35.11
C ALA A 1097 31.37 12.80 -34.75
N LYS A 1098 31.11 11.75 -35.55
CA LYS A 1098 31.65 10.41 -35.33
C LYS A 1098 33.02 10.18 -36.02
N ASP A 1099 33.38 11.04 -36.98
CA ASP A 1099 34.59 10.91 -37.80
C ASP A 1099 35.73 11.90 -37.43
N GLN A 1100 35.60 12.69 -36.36
CA GLN A 1100 36.63 13.67 -35.94
C GLN A 1100 37.44 13.29 -34.68
N PHE A 1101 37.28 12.09 -34.13
CA PHE A 1101 38.15 11.60 -33.04
C PHE A 1101 38.95 10.37 -33.47
N GLY A 1102 39.95 10.63 -34.32
CA GLY A 1102 41.04 9.72 -34.64
C GLY A 1102 42.40 10.28 -34.22
N VAL A 1103 42.99 9.63 -33.20
CA VAL A 1103 44.43 9.41 -32.97
C VAL A 1103 45.39 10.63 -32.93
N ALA A 1104 45.96 10.86 -31.74
CA ALA A 1104 47.37 11.27 -31.61
C ALA A 1104 48.02 10.51 -30.43
N ARG A 1105 48.90 9.57 -30.77
CA ARG A 1105 49.87 8.93 -29.86
C ARG A 1105 51.07 9.87 -29.67
N ASN A 1106 51.75 9.68 -28.54
CA ASN A 1106 53.13 10.07 -28.17
C ASN A 1106 53.28 11.30 -27.24
N ALA A 1107 53.48 11.01 -25.96
CA ALA A 1107 54.62 11.50 -25.17
C ALA A 1107 54.76 10.66 -23.88
N GLN A 1108 55.91 10.02 -23.67
CA GLN A 1108 56.35 9.59 -22.33
C GLN A 1108 56.76 10.83 -21.50
N PRO A 1109 56.89 10.71 -20.17
CA PRO A 1109 58.22 10.42 -19.64
C PRO A 1109 58.27 9.46 -18.43
N ILE A 1110 59.48 8.94 -18.29
CA ILE A 1110 60.14 8.14 -17.26
C ILE A 1110 60.16 8.84 -15.88
N PHE A 1111 59.91 8.13 -14.76
CA PHE A 1111 60.87 7.90 -13.65
C PHE A 1111 60.32 7.00 -12.53
N GLN A 1112 61.22 6.16 -12.01
CA GLN A 1112 61.09 5.20 -10.91
C GLN A 1112 61.17 5.86 -9.52
N THR A 1113 60.52 5.23 -8.52
CA THR A 1113 61.06 4.87 -7.17
C THR A 1113 59.93 4.10 -6.44
N LYS A 1114 59.98 2.76 -6.28
CA LYS A 1114 60.64 1.97 -5.23
C LYS A 1114 60.67 2.64 -3.84
N VAL A 1115 59.86 2.12 -2.91
CA VAL A 1115 60.25 1.76 -1.53
C VAL A 1115 59.52 0.46 -1.17
N GLU A 1116 60.30 -0.59 -0.92
CA GLU A 1116 59.96 -1.86 -0.28
C GLU A 1116 59.96 -1.69 1.26
N GLU A 1117 59.22 -2.54 1.98
CA GLU A 1117 59.60 -3.28 3.22
C GLU A 1117 58.33 -3.70 4.00
N THR A 1118 57.90 -4.99 3.96
CA THR A 1118 58.20 -6.12 4.89
C THR A 1118 57.60 -5.97 6.30
N PHE A 1119 56.92 -6.94 6.95
CA PHE A 1119 57.16 -8.36 7.27
C PHE A 1119 55.80 -9.04 7.62
N LYS A 1120 55.41 -10.23 7.12
CA LYS A 1120 55.73 -11.63 7.52
C LYS A 1120 55.40 -12.07 8.96
N GLY A 1121 54.56 -13.12 9.07
CA GLY A 1121 54.46 -14.09 10.18
C GLY A 1121 53.06 -14.14 10.83
N LYS A 1122 52.37 -15.26 11.06
CA LYS A 1122 52.77 -16.66 11.25
C LYS A 1122 51.62 -17.63 10.90
N ARG A 1123 52.00 -18.81 10.41
CA ARG A 1123 51.20 -20.05 10.39
C ARG A 1123 51.24 -20.75 11.75
N THR A 1124 50.11 -21.31 12.16
CA THR A 1124 49.91 -22.54 12.97
C THR A 1124 48.48 -23.00 12.63
N GLY A 1125 48.12 -24.24 12.26
CA GLY A 1125 48.69 -25.55 12.56
C GLY A 1125 47.70 -26.34 13.42
N TYR A 1126 46.85 -27.16 12.77
CA TYR A 1126 46.08 -28.35 13.24
C TYR A 1126 45.40 -28.38 14.62
N LYS A 1127 44.10 -28.78 14.65
CA LYS A 1127 43.59 -30.01 15.31
C LYS A 1127 42.05 -30.20 15.17
N LEU A 1128 41.65 -31.38 14.67
CA LEU A 1128 40.36 -32.05 14.95
C LEU A 1128 40.29 -32.46 16.43
N PRO A 1129 39.08 -32.53 17.05
CA PRO A 1129 38.32 -33.79 17.18
C PRO A 1129 36.79 -33.59 16.96
N LEU A 1130 36.04 -34.50 16.33
CA LEU A 1130 35.43 -35.76 16.81
C LEU A 1130 34.54 -35.65 18.07
N TYR A 1131 33.26 -35.99 17.85
CA TYR A 1131 32.16 -36.42 18.75
C TYR A 1131 31.74 -35.56 19.95
N GLY A 1132 30.44 -35.26 19.97
CA GLY A 1132 29.68 -34.82 21.15
C GLY A 1132 28.18 -34.92 20.89
N TYR A 1133 27.62 -36.11 21.11
CA TYR A 1133 26.18 -36.32 21.32
C TYR A 1133 25.74 -35.47 22.53
N PHE A 1134 24.64 -34.73 22.41
CA PHE A 1134 23.83 -34.32 23.57
C PHE A 1134 22.35 -34.49 23.24
N ASP A 1135 21.84 -35.59 23.77
CA ASP A 1135 20.44 -35.80 24.13
C ASP A 1135 20.20 -35.09 25.46
N MET A 1136 19.14 -34.30 25.57
CA MET A 1136 18.53 -33.98 26.86
C MET A 1136 17.03 -33.79 26.68
N GLN A 1137 16.31 -34.84 27.08
CA GLN A 1137 14.93 -34.78 27.54
C GLN A 1137 14.81 -33.90 28.78
N GLY A 1138 13.73 -33.12 28.82
CA GLY A 1138 12.85 -32.92 29.98
C GLY A 1138 13.42 -32.27 31.24
N GLU A 1139 12.88 -31.09 31.57
CA GLU A 1139 12.40 -30.86 32.94
C GLU A 1139 11.27 -29.81 32.96
N GLN A 1140 10.12 -30.25 33.48
CA GLN A 1140 8.99 -29.44 33.89
C GLN A 1140 9.33 -28.74 35.21
N LEU A 1141 8.88 -27.50 35.41
CA LEU A 1141 8.53 -26.98 36.73
C LEU A 1141 7.43 -25.90 36.63
N TYR A 1142 6.55 -25.94 37.62
CA TYR A 1142 5.18 -25.43 37.69
C TYR A 1142 5.06 -23.95 38.12
N THR A 1143 4.01 -23.29 37.61
CA THR A 1143 3.07 -22.29 38.19
C THR A 1143 3.51 -21.27 39.27
N HIS A 1144 3.25 -19.97 39.06
CA HIS A 1144 2.04 -19.28 39.56
C HIS A 1144 2.01 -17.77 39.22
N GLU A 1145 0.82 -17.29 38.84
CA GLU A 1145 0.18 -15.99 39.11
C GLU A 1145 -0.42 -15.32 37.85
N GLY A 1146 -1.74 -15.52 37.73
CA GLY A 1146 -2.58 -14.90 36.73
C GLY A 1146 -2.88 -13.44 37.04
N LYS A 1147 -2.78 -12.61 36.01
CA LYS A 1147 -3.62 -11.42 35.85
C LYS A 1147 -4.19 -11.43 34.45
N THR A 1148 -5.47 -11.78 34.35
CA THR A 1148 -6.28 -11.64 33.14
C THR A 1148 -6.45 -10.15 32.83
N CYS A 1149 -5.74 -9.65 31.82
CA CYS A 1149 -6.10 -8.37 31.19
C CYS A 1149 -7.29 -8.61 30.25
N ARG A 1150 -8.46 -8.08 30.62
CA ARG A 1150 -9.61 -7.96 29.70
C ARG A 1150 -9.23 -7.01 28.56
N LYS A 1151 -9.17 -7.54 27.35
CA LYS A 1151 -8.99 -6.80 26.10
C LYS A 1151 -10.31 -6.11 25.77
N ILE A 1152 -10.36 -4.78 25.83
CA ILE A 1152 -11.50 -4.00 25.34
C ILE A 1152 -11.31 -3.85 23.82
N VAL A 1153 -12.19 -4.48 23.04
CA VAL A 1153 -12.24 -4.34 21.59
C VAL A 1153 -13.19 -3.19 21.27
N LEU A 1154 -12.66 -2.06 20.80
CA LEU A 1154 -13.46 -0.96 20.25
C LEU A 1154 -13.77 -1.27 18.78
N ILE A 1155 -14.99 -1.72 18.49
CA ILE A 1155 -15.49 -1.90 17.13
C ILE A 1155 -16.11 -0.57 16.68
N ARG A 1156 -15.47 0.09 15.72
CA ARG A 1156 -16.02 1.25 15.01
C ARG A 1156 -16.88 0.75 13.86
N ARG A 1157 -18.20 0.95 13.91
CA ARG A 1157 -19.11 0.71 12.78
C ARG A 1157 -19.39 2.05 12.11
N ASP A 1158 -18.75 2.29 10.96
CA ASP A 1158 -19.17 3.32 10.02
C ASP A 1158 -20.11 2.66 8.99
N ARG A 1159 -21.40 3.01 9.03
CA ARG A 1159 -22.34 2.78 7.93
C ARG A 1159 -23.34 3.95 7.91
N GLU A 1160 -23.13 4.88 6.99
CA GLU A 1160 -24.20 5.69 6.42
C GLU A 1160 -24.52 5.08 5.05
N HIS A 1161 -25.70 4.48 4.89
CA HIS A 1161 -26.39 4.45 3.62
C HIS A 1161 -27.90 4.28 3.83
N ASP A 1162 -28.61 5.21 3.19
CA ASP A 1162 -30.06 5.27 2.99
C ASP A 1162 -30.62 3.94 2.49
N TYR A 1163 -31.67 3.43 3.13
CA TYR A 1163 -32.69 2.64 2.45
C TYR A 1163 -34.07 2.93 3.06
N LYS A 1164 -35.03 3.09 2.14
CA LYS A 1164 -36.45 3.32 2.35
C LYS A 1164 -37.11 2.14 3.07
N ASP A 1165 -38.04 2.46 3.96
CA ASP A 1165 -38.97 1.54 4.59
C ASP A 1165 -39.87 0.86 3.55
N GLU A 1166 -40.10 -0.45 3.71
CA GLU A 1166 -41.40 -1.08 3.46
C GLU A 1166 -41.50 -2.46 4.15
N ASN A 1167 -42.46 -2.53 5.10
CA ASN A 1167 -43.35 -3.65 5.45
C ASN A 1167 -42.92 -4.80 6.39
N PRO A 1168 -43.91 -5.46 7.05
CA PRO A 1168 -43.87 -5.82 8.46
C PRO A 1168 -44.02 -7.35 8.67
N ASN A 1169 -44.04 -7.76 9.94
CA ASN A 1169 -44.38 -9.08 10.50
C ASN A 1169 -43.20 -9.92 10.99
N GLY A 1170 -43.29 -10.31 12.27
CA GLY A 1170 -42.83 -11.63 12.69
C GLY A 1170 -41.97 -11.70 13.95
N ASN A 1171 -42.64 -11.76 15.10
CA ASN A 1171 -42.31 -12.54 16.32
C ASN A 1171 -40.85 -12.69 16.76
N GLN A 1172 -40.51 -12.09 17.91
CA GLN A 1172 -39.38 -12.53 18.74
C GLN A 1172 -39.85 -12.96 20.12
N THR A 1173 -39.50 -14.20 20.46
CA THR A 1173 -39.55 -14.81 21.79
C THR A 1173 -38.36 -14.36 22.63
N ALA A 1174 -38.62 -14.09 23.90
CA ALA A 1174 -37.63 -13.70 24.90
C ALA A 1174 -36.84 -14.92 25.43
N HIS A 1175 -35.52 -14.77 25.57
CA HIS A 1175 -34.75 -15.39 26.65
C HIS A 1175 -33.49 -14.57 26.96
N SER A 1176 -33.02 -14.76 28.17
CA SER A 1176 -32.39 -13.80 29.08
C SER A 1176 -30.86 -13.88 29.18
N ASN A 1177 -30.29 -12.76 29.66
CA ASN A 1177 -29.06 -12.62 30.47
C ASN A 1177 -27.69 -12.57 29.78
N ALA A 1178 -27.21 -11.34 29.57
CA ALA A 1178 -25.95 -10.85 30.15
C ALA A 1178 -25.98 -9.32 30.14
N GLY A 1179 -25.90 -8.69 31.32
CA GLY A 1179 -25.94 -7.24 31.46
C GLY A 1179 -24.62 -6.61 31.02
N GLU A 1180 -24.64 -5.91 29.88
CA GLU A 1180 -23.63 -4.92 29.52
C GLU A 1180 -24.17 -3.52 29.75
N ILE A 1181 -23.45 -2.72 30.54
CA ILE A 1181 -23.75 -1.30 30.76
C ILE A 1181 -23.36 -0.55 29.48
N PHE A 1182 -24.35 -0.16 28.69
CA PHE A 1182 -24.17 0.77 27.57
C PHE A 1182 -24.09 2.21 28.10
N ILE A 1183 -23.00 2.92 27.80
CA ILE A 1183 -22.92 4.39 27.95
C ILE A 1183 -23.11 4.99 26.55
N PRO A 1184 -24.21 5.70 26.27
CA PRO A 1184 -24.42 6.34 24.98
C PRO A 1184 -23.51 7.57 24.83
N ILE A 1185 -22.87 7.71 23.67
CA ILE A 1185 -22.13 8.91 23.28
C ILE A 1185 -23.15 9.95 22.83
N GLY A 1186 -23.63 10.76 23.79
CA GLY A 1186 -24.42 11.96 23.55
C GLY A 1186 -23.52 13.19 23.41
N LYS A 1187 -23.93 14.15 22.58
CA LYS A 1187 -23.30 15.48 22.47
C LYS A 1187 -23.17 16.14 23.85
N CYS A 1188 -21.95 16.44 24.30
CA CYS A 1188 -21.74 17.22 25.52
C CYS A 1188 -22.30 18.63 25.32
N SER A 1189 -23.25 19.01 26.18
CA SER A 1189 -24.00 20.27 26.04
C SER A 1189 -23.55 21.34 27.05
N SER A 1190 -22.60 21.01 27.95
CA SER A 1190 -22.07 21.96 28.92
C SER A 1190 -20.57 21.80 29.18
N SER A 1191 -19.91 22.89 29.60
CA SER A 1191 -18.48 22.87 29.93
C SER A 1191 -18.15 22.01 31.17
N LYS A 1192 -19.14 21.73 32.03
CA LYS A 1192 -19.00 20.81 33.17
C LYS A 1192 -18.84 19.36 32.73
N GLU A 1193 -19.57 18.93 31.71
CA GLU A 1193 -19.47 17.57 31.15
C GLU A 1193 -18.15 17.36 30.43
N MET A 1194 -17.69 18.37 29.66
CA MET A 1194 -16.38 18.35 29.00
C MET A 1194 -15.24 18.25 30.01
N LYS A 1195 -15.35 18.98 31.14
CA LYS A 1195 -14.35 18.92 32.22
C LYS A 1195 -14.33 17.55 32.90
N ALA A 1196 -15.48 16.96 33.21
CA ALA A 1196 -15.57 15.62 33.79
C ALA A 1196 -15.01 14.53 32.86
N TYR A 1197 -15.24 14.66 31.54
CA TYR A 1197 -14.70 13.76 30.53
C TYR A 1197 -13.17 13.87 30.40
N VAL A 1198 -12.64 15.09 30.40
CA VAL A 1198 -11.18 15.35 30.38
C VAL A 1198 -10.51 14.85 31.67
N ASP A 1199 -11.14 15.06 32.83
CA ASP A 1199 -10.63 14.55 34.11
C ASP A 1199 -10.61 13.01 34.16
N ALA A 1200 -11.61 12.33 33.56
CA ALA A 1200 -11.65 10.89 33.41
C ALA A 1200 -10.58 10.34 32.44
N LEU A 1201 -10.26 11.07 31.37
CA LEU A 1201 -9.15 10.74 30.45
C LEU A 1201 -7.79 10.93 31.12
N ILE A 1202 -7.62 11.98 31.93
CA ILE A 1202 -6.38 12.25 32.67
C ILE A 1202 -6.12 11.17 33.74
N GLN A 1203 -7.16 10.68 34.40
CA GLN A 1203 -7.02 9.62 35.41
C GLN A 1203 -6.65 8.25 34.80
N ASN A 1204 -6.98 7.99 33.54
CA ASN A 1204 -6.77 6.69 32.90
C ASN A 1204 -5.59 6.64 31.90
N SER A 1205 -4.90 7.76 31.66
CA SER A 1205 -3.75 7.79 30.76
C SER A 1205 -2.42 7.46 31.46
N LYS A 1206 -1.51 6.75 30.77
CA LYS A 1206 -0.11 6.53 31.21
C LYS A 1206 0.83 7.70 30.88
N LEU A 1207 0.31 8.83 30.40
CA LEU A 1207 1.12 9.98 29.99
C LEU A 1207 1.38 10.93 31.17
N PRO A 1208 2.52 11.66 31.19
CA PRO A 1208 2.82 12.62 32.24
C PRO A 1208 1.76 13.72 32.33
N LYS A 1209 1.23 14.00 33.53
CA LYS A 1209 0.18 15.01 33.80
C LYS A 1209 0.52 16.42 33.28
N THR A 1210 1.80 16.73 33.13
CA THR A 1210 2.31 17.99 32.57
C THR A 1210 2.06 18.12 31.07
N PHE A 1211 2.03 17.02 30.33
CA PHE A 1211 1.76 16.99 28.88
C PHE A 1211 0.28 17.27 28.58
N LEU A 1212 -0.64 16.66 29.34
CA LEU A 1212 -2.08 16.81 29.13
C LEU A 1212 -2.61 18.19 29.54
N LYS A 1213 -2.05 18.82 30.58
CA LYS A 1213 -2.42 20.18 31.00
C LYS A 1213 -2.05 21.27 29.99
N LYS A 1214 -1.01 21.06 29.18
CA LYS A 1214 -0.49 22.08 28.26
C LYS A 1214 -1.26 22.17 26.93
N HIS A 1215 -1.93 21.09 26.51
CA HIS A 1215 -2.62 21.03 25.22
C HIS A 1215 -4.13 21.20 25.26
N TYR A 1216 -4.80 20.93 26.38
CA TYR A 1216 -6.27 21.04 26.45
C TYR A 1216 -6.80 22.38 27.02
N PHE A 1217 -5.94 23.21 27.63
CA PHE A 1217 -6.36 24.48 28.24
C PHE A 1217 -6.07 25.73 27.41
N THR A 1218 -5.54 25.60 26.18
CA THR A 1218 -5.22 26.73 25.29
C THR A 1218 -6.25 26.96 24.17
N GLN A 1219 -7.37 26.25 24.18
CA GLN A 1219 -8.51 26.55 23.33
C GLN A 1219 -9.74 26.86 24.19
N THR A 1220 -10.01 28.15 24.39
CA THR A 1220 -11.35 28.64 24.75
C THR A 1220 -12.27 28.60 23.51
N PRO A 1221 -13.59 28.40 23.70
CA PRO A 1221 -14.52 27.95 22.65
C PRO A 1221 -14.61 28.86 21.42
#